data_AF-A0A964P267-F1
#
_entry.id   AF-A0A964P267-F1
#
_cell.length_a   1.000
_cell.length_b   1.000
_cell.length_c   1.000
_cell.angle_alpha   90.00
_cell.angle_beta   90.00
_cell.angle_gamma   90.00
#
_symmetry.space_group_name_H-M   'P 1'
#
loop_
_entity.id
_entity.type
_entity.pdbx_description
1 polymer ?
#
loop_
_entity_poly.entity_id
_entity_poly.type
_entity_poly.pdbx_seq_one_letter_code
_entity_poly.pdbx_strand_id
1 'polypeptide(L)'
;MKCKTKIILTLILTFNFTNNIYSQGYVCAIGGGSEDYNDWSDAPYSWVVQKSDSGKIIILGVSSATEWLPTYFMSFGADTAYNKTISSTLTANLQTTYDELISAKAIFIRGGDQWEYVRLWKGTKVDSAINFVFKKGGVIAGTSAGAAVLGAVDFSAQSGSAYPDEALQNPFYNRMKFENNFLNFIPNVLFDTHFIERARHGRLIAMIYNQHYTSNIDLIGAGIDDRTAICISPNGIGEVTGSGAVTIFYKDELTKYSSINSGKYMIENMKSHLLTKGWKYDFVNNKISFIPLTAKNVDTNRALVYPKTDLYLTGSNNISGHLNNLNIFLKENNNSKVLVISNPGYSNTISTITDYLALNNFSFDLLNLTTVNLNNSIDAVKINQASCFIFAGDSLNVLSYLNQSVGLLNSAFSNSLTKKIPIFFFGNAGKIAGQHYIENTDKDLYAGFRGRMTINDGLNIFNELIYQPLIYDNSDFYENRMSAVLWGMMKSNKRIGIYLNGNDLLKYKSIENSISGNVLTPFMILDSRGTKIVDSSNYRASSSIGPRQVVAMTDVRISLTNNPEIKYMIELGKFTNLTKLEDRISMTIPSQFILQQNYPNPFNPVTKISFEISSSYSNYNLQKKSNDIDFITLKIFNILGSEIATIVNKEIKSGKYEVDFDGTKFPSGIYYYKLATSNYSKTKSMVLLK
;
A
#
# COMPACT_ATOMS: atom_id res chain seq x y z
N MET A 1 -60.03 34.04 29.69
CA MET A 1 -59.44 32.75 30.11
C MET A 1 -59.53 31.78 28.93
N LYS A 2 -58.39 31.19 28.55
CA LYS A 2 -58.16 30.13 27.53
C LYS A 2 -58.21 30.49 26.03
N CYS A 3 -57.00 30.83 25.58
CA CYS A 3 -56.40 30.66 24.25
C CYS A 3 -57.05 29.61 23.33
N LYS A 4 -57.35 30.04 22.09
CA LYS A 4 -57.48 29.18 20.91
C LYS A 4 -56.10 28.92 20.32
N THR A 5 -55.69 27.66 20.31
CA THR A 5 -54.46 27.18 19.66
C THR A 5 -54.62 27.30 18.14
N LYS A 6 -53.81 28.15 17.49
CA LYS A 6 -53.66 28.19 16.03
C LYS A 6 -52.80 27.00 15.60
N ILE A 7 -53.36 26.11 14.78
CA ILE A 7 -52.61 25.11 14.02
C ILE A 7 -52.02 25.86 12.81
N ILE A 8 -50.70 26.04 12.81
CA ILE A 8 -49.95 26.50 11.63
C ILE A 8 -49.62 25.25 10.82
N LEU A 9 -50.31 25.09 9.69
CA LEU A 9 -50.03 24.07 8.70
C LEU A 9 -48.84 24.56 7.86
N THR A 10 -47.63 24.17 8.22
CA THR A 10 -46.43 24.49 7.43
C THR A 10 -46.41 23.59 6.19
N LEU A 11 -46.76 24.17 5.04
CA LEU A 11 -46.61 23.56 3.73
C LEU A 11 -45.10 23.35 3.47
N ILE A 12 -44.60 22.13 3.64
CA ILE A 12 -43.23 21.78 3.22
C ILE A 12 -43.29 21.66 1.69
N LEU A 13 -42.89 22.74 1.00
CA LEU A 13 -42.51 22.66 -0.41
C LEU A 13 -41.29 21.74 -0.49
N THR A 14 -41.53 20.50 -0.91
CA THR A 14 -40.46 19.64 -1.42
C THR A 14 -39.91 20.30 -2.67
N PHE A 15 -38.75 20.95 -2.53
CA PHE A 15 -37.92 21.27 -3.69
C PHE A 15 -37.55 19.93 -4.34
N ASN A 16 -38.22 19.61 -5.45
CA ASN A 16 -37.67 18.67 -6.41
C ASN A 16 -36.30 19.23 -6.80
N PHE A 17 -35.23 18.62 -6.32
CA PHE A 17 -33.93 18.80 -6.94
C PHE A 17 -34.11 18.38 -8.40
N THR A 18 -34.14 19.36 -9.29
CA THR A 18 -33.86 19.13 -10.69
C THR A 18 -32.47 18.51 -10.72
N ASN A 19 -32.42 17.18 -10.91
CA ASN A 19 -31.20 16.51 -11.34
C ASN A 19 -30.75 17.23 -12.61
N ASN A 20 -29.79 18.15 -12.48
CA ASN A 20 -28.98 18.51 -13.62
C ASN A 20 -28.18 17.25 -13.94
N ILE A 21 -28.76 16.38 -14.78
CA ILE A 21 -28.04 15.31 -15.48
C ILE A 21 -27.10 16.04 -16.44
N TYR A 22 -26.00 16.58 -15.92
CA TYR A 22 -24.86 16.86 -16.76
C TYR A 22 -24.40 15.50 -17.26
N SER A 23 -24.47 15.28 -18.58
CA SER A 23 -23.91 14.10 -19.22
C SER A 23 -22.49 13.88 -18.70
N GLN A 24 -22.27 12.79 -17.96
CA GLN A 24 -20.94 12.29 -17.63
C GLN A 24 -20.61 11.15 -18.58
N GLY A 25 -19.33 11.00 -18.91
CA GLY A 25 -18.86 9.94 -19.80
C GLY A 25 -18.64 8.62 -19.07
N TYR A 26 -18.15 7.65 -19.81
CA TYR A 26 -17.72 6.35 -19.30
C TYR A 26 -16.22 6.38 -19.03
N VAL A 27 -15.76 5.69 -17.98
CA VAL A 27 -14.32 5.50 -17.70
C VAL A 27 -13.99 4.02 -17.75
N CYS A 28 -12.86 3.60 -18.33
CA CYS A 28 -12.34 2.26 -18.04
C CYS A 28 -10.85 2.28 -17.72
N ALA A 29 -10.53 1.93 -16.47
CA ALA A 29 -9.17 1.86 -15.97
C ALA A 29 -8.68 0.40 -16.06
N ILE A 30 -7.58 0.17 -16.78
CA ILE A 30 -7.01 -1.14 -17.06
C ILE A 30 -5.65 -1.25 -16.38
N GLY A 31 -5.43 -2.32 -15.61
CA GLY A 31 -4.24 -2.51 -14.78
C GLY A 31 -2.94 -2.75 -15.55
N GLY A 32 -3.01 -2.95 -16.87
CA GLY A 32 -1.87 -3.31 -17.72
C GLY A 32 -1.84 -4.79 -18.07
N GLY A 33 -0.68 -5.28 -18.50
CA GLY A 33 -0.52 -6.63 -19.05
C GLY A 33 -0.65 -6.64 -20.58
N SER A 34 0.01 -7.58 -21.24
CA SER A 34 -0.03 -7.71 -22.69
C SER A 34 -1.43 -8.07 -23.16
N GLU A 35 -1.96 -7.28 -24.10
CA GLU A 35 -3.21 -7.54 -24.79
C GLU A 35 -3.04 -8.67 -25.82
N ASP A 36 -4.08 -9.49 -25.98
CA ASP A 36 -4.14 -10.56 -26.96
C ASP A 36 -5.59 -10.81 -27.42
N TYR A 37 -5.75 -11.33 -28.64
CA TYR A 37 -7.05 -11.67 -29.20
C TYR A 37 -7.62 -12.93 -28.54
N ASN A 38 -8.94 -12.93 -28.30
CA ASN A 38 -9.65 -14.07 -27.71
C ASN A 38 -9.18 -14.39 -26.28
N ASP A 39 -8.67 -13.39 -25.58
CA ASP A 39 -8.14 -13.53 -24.22
C ASP A 39 -8.75 -12.47 -23.29
N TRP A 40 -8.15 -12.28 -22.11
CA TRP A 40 -8.61 -11.37 -21.05
C TRP A 40 -8.95 -9.95 -21.54
N SER A 41 -8.22 -9.44 -22.54
CA SER A 41 -8.33 -8.07 -23.05
C SER A 41 -9.54 -7.86 -23.94
N ASP A 42 -10.18 -8.91 -24.48
CA ASP A 42 -11.35 -8.74 -25.35
C ASP A 42 -12.48 -8.02 -24.61
N ALA A 43 -12.72 -8.39 -23.36
CA ALA A 43 -13.83 -7.87 -22.58
C ALA A 43 -13.73 -6.34 -22.31
N PRO A 44 -12.63 -5.79 -21.77
CA PRO A 44 -12.53 -4.35 -21.55
C PRO A 44 -12.45 -3.54 -22.86
N TYR A 45 -11.82 -4.04 -23.92
CA TYR A 45 -11.63 -3.26 -25.15
C TYR A 45 -12.91 -3.27 -26.00
N SER A 46 -13.62 -4.40 -26.10
CA SER A 46 -14.95 -4.44 -26.71
C SER A 46 -15.97 -3.59 -25.95
N TRP A 47 -15.87 -3.51 -24.61
CA TRP A 47 -16.70 -2.60 -23.81
C TRP A 47 -16.48 -1.14 -24.20
N VAL A 48 -15.23 -0.71 -24.42
CA VAL A 48 -14.92 0.66 -24.88
C VAL A 48 -15.58 0.93 -26.23
N VAL A 49 -15.52 -0.01 -27.17
CA VAL A 49 -16.17 0.12 -28.49
C VAL A 49 -17.70 0.19 -28.36
N GLN A 50 -18.28 -0.69 -27.53
CA GLN A 50 -19.73 -0.71 -27.33
C GLN A 50 -20.23 0.59 -26.69
N LYS A 51 -19.51 1.14 -25.70
CA LYS A 51 -19.89 2.39 -25.03
C LYS A 51 -19.57 3.64 -25.83
N SER A 52 -18.77 3.53 -26.89
CA SER A 52 -18.52 4.62 -27.84
C SER A 52 -19.48 4.61 -29.03
N ASP A 53 -20.54 3.79 -28.96
CA ASP A 53 -21.49 3.53 -30.06
C ASP A 53 -20.76 3.08 -31.34
N SER A 54 -19.72 2.27 -31.20
CA SER A 54 -18.87 1.81 -32.32
C SER A 54 -18.23 2.96 -33.10
N GLY A 55 -18.12 4.17 -32.54
CA GLY A 55 -17.61 5.33 -33.24
C GLY A 55 -16.08 5.46 -33.22
N LYS A 56 -15.61 6.63 -33.66
CA LYS A 56 -14.19 6.99 -33.74
C LYS A 56 -13.46 6.86 -32.39
N ILE A 57 -12.36 6.10 -32.37
CA ILE A 57 -11.46 5.92 -31.23
C ILE A 57 -10.10 6.56 -31.53
N ILE A 58 -9.63 7.44 -30.65
CA ILE A 58 -8.28 8.01 -30.77
C ILE A 58 -7.40 7.46 -29.65
N ILE A 59 -6.29 6.82 -30.03
CA ILE A 59 -5.36 6.16 -29.11
C ILE A 59 -4.19 7.11 -28.85
N LEU A 60 -4.13 7.68 -27.66
CA LEU A 60 -3.14 8.67 -27.27
C LEU A 60 -1.88 8.04 -26.68
N GLY A 61 -0.75 8.69 -26.92
CA GLY A 61 0.48 8.49 -26.15
C GLY A 61 1.54 9.53 -26.51
N VAL A 62 2.70 9.44 -25.86
CA VAL A 62 3.81 10.42 -26.01
C VAL A 62 4.93 9.92 -26.92
N SER A 63 4.83 8.68 -27.40
CA SER A 63 5.75 8.04 -28.33
C SER A 63 4.97 7.40 -29.48
N SER A 64 5.64 7.07 -30.60
CA SER A 64 5.01 6.32 -31.70
C SER A 64 4.55 4.93 -31.23
N ALA A 65 3.60 4.34 -31.97
CA ALA A 65 3.08 2.99 -31.73
C ALA A 65 2.90 2.26 -33.06
N THR A 66 2.73 0.93 -32.98
CA THR A 66 2.31 0.11 -34.11
C THR A 66 0.80 0.23 -34.33
N GLU A 67 0.32 -0.24 -35.48
CA GLU A 67 -1.12 -0.28 -35.83
C GLU A 67 -1.88 -1.45 -35.17
N TRP A 68 -1.25 -2.18 -34.25
CA TRP A 68 -1.88 -3.33 -33.60
C TRP A 68 -3.11 -2.93 -32.77
N LEU A 69 -3.00 -1.93 -31.88
CA LEU A 69 -4.12 -1.45 -31.06
C LEU A 69 -5.27 -0.85 -31.89
N PRO A 70 -5.00 0.03 -32.88
CA PRO A 70 -6.02 0.45 -33.83
C PRO A 70 -6.77 -0.72 -34.48
N THR A 71 -6.03 -1.69 -35.02
CA THR A 71 -6.60 -2.89 -35.66
C THR A 71 -7.45 -3.70 -34.67
N TYR A 72 -6.98 -3.83 -33.44
CA TYR A 72 -7.68 -4.54 -32.38
C TYR A 72 -9.01 -3.88 -32.03
N PHE A 73 -9.06 -2.55 -31.87
CA PHE A 73 -10.33 -1.82 -31.67
C PHE A 73 -11.27 -1.96 -32.86
N MET A 74 -10.76 -1.86 -34.09
CA MET A 74 -11.57 -2.06 -35.30
C MET A 74 -12.13 -3.50 -35.39
N SER A 75 -11.40 -4.50 -34.89
CA SER A 75 -11.87 -5.89 -34.86
C SER A 75 -13.11 -6.10 -33.98
N PHE A 76 -13.33 -5.23 -32.97
CA PHE A 76 -14.56 -5.22 -32.16
C PHE A 76 -15.66 -4.31 -32.72
N GLY A 77 -15.44 -3.70 -33.89
CA GLY A 77 -16.45 -2.92 -34.61
C GLY A 77 -16.30 -1.40 -34.50
N ALA A 78 -15.18 -0.86 -34.00
CA ALA A 78 -14.96 0.58 -34.07
C ALA A 78 -14.91 1.07 -35.53
N ASP A 79 -15.67 2.12 -35.85
CA ASP A 79 -15.75 2.74 -37.18
C ASP A 79 -14.37 3.16 -37.70
N THR A 80 -13.62 3.86 -36.85
CA THR A 80 -12.22 4.20 -37.09
C THR A 80 -11.44 4.16 -35.78
N ALA A 81 -10.19 3.69 -35.85
CA ALA A 81 -9.24 3.80 -34.75
C ALA A 81 -7.85 4.13 -35.31
N TYR A 82 -7.10 4.99 -34.62
CA TYR A 82 -5.70 5.28 -34.97
C TYR A 82 -4.91 5.86 -33.80
N ASN A 83 -3.59 5.82 -33.93
CA ASN A 83 -2.66 6.37 -32.95
C ASN A 83 -2.44 7.89 -33.14
N LYS A 84 -2.53 8.65 -32.04
CA LYS A 84 -2.14 10.07 -31.99
C LYS A 84 -1.03 10.28 -30.97
N THR A 85 0.14 10.69 -31.47
CA THR A 85 1.29 11.03 -30.63
C THR A 85 1.27 12.50 -30.23
N ILE A 86 1.37 12.79 -28.93
CA ILE A 86 1.43 14.13 -28.37
C ILE A 86 2.62 14.18 -27.41
N SER A 87 3.80 14.46 -27.95
CA SER A 87 5.10 14.35 -27.25
C SER A 87 5.65 15.69 -26.74
N SER A 88 4.91 16.80 -26.91
CA SER A 88 5.33 18.12 -26.46
C SER A 88 4.14 18.98 -26.01
N THR A 89 4.40 19.94 -25.11
CA THR A 89 3.40 20.94 -24.69
C THR A 89 2.97 21.85 -25.84
N LEU A 90 3.82 22.06 -26.86
CA LEU A 90 3.47 22.79 -28.07
C LEU A 90 2.36 22.05 -28.84
N THR A 91 2.60 20.77 -29.18
CA THR A 91 1.61 19.94 -29.87
C THR A 91 0.33 19.78 -29.05
N ALA A 92 0.45 19.68 -27.73
CA ALA A 92 -0.68 19.56 -26.82
C ALA A 92 -1.55 20.83 -26.74
N ASN A 93 -1.01 22.00 -27.12
CA ASN A 93 -1.74 23.28 -27.11
C ASN A 93 -2.23 23.74 -28.49
N LEU A 94 -1.96 22.99 -29.55
CA LEU A 94 -2.47 23.31 -30.88
C LEU A 94 -4.00 23.19 -30.92
N GLN A 95 -4.66 24.16 -31.56
CA GLN A 95 -6.11 24.10 -31.79
C GLN A 95 -6.48 22.91 -32.68
N THR A 96 -5.66 22.58 -33.67
CA THR A 96 -5.87 21.41 -34.53
C THR A 96 -5.86 20.10 -33.75
N THR A 97 -5.00 19.96 -32.74
CA THR A 97 -5.01 18.81 -31.82
C THR A 97 -6.31 18.77 -31.02
N TYR A 98 -6.78 19.90 -30.49
CA TYR A 98 -8.06 19.98 -29.79
C TYR A 98 -9.23 19.54 -30.68
N ASP A 99 -9.35 20.14 -31.86
CA ASP A 99 -10.45 19.91 -32.80
C ASP A 99 -10.51 18.45 -33.25
N GLU A 100 -9.35 17.84 -33.47
CA GLU A 100 -9.23 16.43 -33.77
C GLU A 100 -9.73 15.57 -32.59
N LEU A 101 -9.28 15.83 -31.37
CA LEU A 101 -9.62 15.03 -30.20
C LEU A 101 -11.11 15.12 -29.83
N ILE A 102 -11.72 16.29 -29.93
CA ILE A 102 -13.15 16.44 -29.62
C ILE A 102 -14.06 15.72 -30.63
N SER A 103 -13.55 15.30 -31.80
CA SER A 103 -14.29 14.47 -32.75
C SER A 103 -14.46 13.02 -32.28
N ALA A 104 -13.66 12.56 -31.33
CA ALA A 104 -13.68 11.19 -30.86
C ALA A 104 -14.99 10.85 -30.12
N LYS A 105 -15.36 9.56 -30.18
CA LYS A 105 -16.37 8.93 -29.32
C LYS A 105 -15.72 8.19 -28.16
N ALA A 106 -14.49 7.70 -28.34
CA ALA A 106 -13.63 7.25 -27.27
C ALA A 106 -12.20 7.78 -27.39
N ILE A 107 -11.58 8.05 -26.26
CA ILE A 107 -10.15 8.30 -26.14
C ILE A 107 -9.54 7.18 -25.30
N PHE A 108 -8.49 6.55 -25.83
CA PHE A 108 -7.73 5.53 -25.12
C PHE A 108 -6.31 6.01 -24.82
N ILE A 109 -5.91 6.08 -23.56
CA ILE A 109 -4.56 6.49 -23.14
C ILE A 109 -3.70 5.23 -22.93
N ARG A 110 -2.64 5.09 -23.71
CA ARG A 110 -1.75 3.92 -23.64
C ARG A 110 -0.97 3.85 -22.31
N GLY A 111 -0.29 2.72 -22.12
CA GLY A 111 0.75 2.60 -21.11
C GLY A 111 2.00 3.41 -21.48
N GLY A 112 2.88 3.59 -20.49
CA GLY A 112 4.09 4.40 -20.61
C GLY A 112 4.53 4.89 -19.24
N ASP A 113 4.97 6.15 -19.17
CA ASP A 113 5.24 6.87 -17.93
C ASP A 113 4.11 7.88 -17.69
N GLN A 114 3.41 7.77 -16.57
CA GLN A 114 2.32 8.69 -16.21
C GLN A 114 2.81 10.14 -16.04
N TRP A 115 4.08 10.36 -15.69
CA TRP A 115 4.62 11.71 -15.55
C TRP A 115 4.64 12.44 -16.88
N GLU A 116 4.87 11.72 -17.97
CA GLU A 116 4.86 12.30 -19.31
C GLU A 116 3.48 12.84 -19.67
N TYR A 117 2.40 12.11 -19.33
CA TYR A 117 1.04 12.59 -19.54
C TYR A 117 0.74 13.83 -18.71
N VAL A 118 1.10 13.81 -17.42
CA VAL A 118 0.86 14.96 -16.55
C VAL A 118 1.66 16.18 -17.02
N ARG A 119 2.98 16.06 -17.18
CA ARG A 119 3.82 17.23 -17.49
C ARG A 119 3.54 17.83 -18.87
N LEU A 120 3.12 17.01 -19.85
CA LEU A 120 2.92 17.46 -21.22
C LEU A 120 1.49 17.91 -21.50
N TRP A 121 0.48 17.31 -20.84
CA TRP A 121 -0.92 17.52 -21.20
C TRP A 121 -1.70 18.34 -20.18
N LYS A 122 -1.34 18.32 -18.89
CA LYS A 122 -2.08 19.05 -17.85
C LYS A 122 -2.21 20.54 -18.15
N GLY A 123 -3.42 21.06 -18.08
CA GLY A 123 -3.72 22.47 -18.35
C GLY A 123 -3.58 22.88 -19.83
N THR A 124 -3.36 21.94 -20.74
CA THR A 124 -3.29 22.20 -22.19
C THR A 124 -4.64 22.00 -22.85
N LYS A 125 -4.70 22.27 -24.17
CA LYS A 125 -5.89 21.95 -24.96
C LYS A 125 -6.16 20.45 -25.07
N VAL A 126 -5.16 19.58 -24.94
CA VAL A 126 -5.38 18.12 -24.89
C VAL A 126 -6.17 17.73 -23.66
N ASP A 127 -5.77 18.19 -22.48
CA ASP A 127 -6.52 17.97 -21.23
C ASP A 127 -7.97 18.49 -21.36
N SER A 128 -8.13 19.69 -21.93
CA SER A 128 -9.45 20.27 -22.22
C SER A 128 -10.29 19.42 -23.20
N ALA A 129 -9.68 18.86 -24.25
CA ALA A 129 -10.36 18.05 -25.25
C ALA A 129 -10.79 16.68 -24.70
N ILE A 130 -9.93 16.03 -23.90
CA ILE A 130 -10.26 14.75 -23.23
C ILE A 130 -11.45 15.00 -22.27
N ASN A 131 -11.38 16.07 -21.49
CA ASN A 131 -12.48 16.50 -20.63
C ASN A 131 -13.78 16.79 -21.42
N PHE A 132 -13.67 17.42 -22.59
CA PHE A 132 -14.83 17.66 -23.45
C PHE A 132 -15.45 16.34 -23.93
N VAL A 133 -14.64 15.39 -24.41
CA VAL A 133 -15.13 14.07 -24.84
C VAL A 133 -15.85 13.34 -23.71
N PHE A 134 -15.29 13.36 -22.51
CA PHE A 134 -15.94 12.81 -21.32
C PHE A 134 -17.29 13.50 -21.04
N LYS A 135 -17.32 14.84 -20.96
CA LYS A 135 -18.53 15.61 -20.63
C LYS A 135 -19.65 15.51 -21.67
N LYS A 136 -19.34 15.20 -22.93
CA LYS A 136 -20.38 14.92 -23.96
C LYS A 136 -20.85 13.46 -23.97
N GLY A 137 -20.46 12.64 -22.99
CA GLY A 137 -20.89 11.26 -22.83
C GLY A 137 -19.99 10.21 -23.49
N GLY A 138 -18.80 10.61 -23.96
CA GLY A 138 -17.83 9.70 -24.57
C GLY A 138 -17.14 8.78 -23.56
N VAL A 139 -16.33 7.86 -24.08
CA VAL A 139 -15.56 6.90 -23.26
C VAL A 139 -14.12 7.38 -23.11
N ILE A 140 -13.62 7.47 -21.88
CA ILE A 140 -12.20 7.65 -21.61
C ILE A 140 -11.65 6.37 -20.98
N ALA A 141 -10.71 5.72 -21.65
CA ALA A 141 -10.08 4.52 -21.13
C ALA A 141 -8.57 4.68 -21.08
N GLY A 142 -7.91 3.90 -20.23
CA GLY A 142 -6.45 3.89 -20.17
C GLY A 142 -5.91 2.61 -19.58
N THR A 143 -4.69 2.25 -19.99
CA THR A 143 -3.98 1.06 -19.48
C THR A 143 -2.68 1.46 -18.81
N SER A 144 -2.35 0.81 -17.68
CA SER A 144 -1.13 1.09 -16.93
C SER A 144 -1.03 2.59 -16.55
N ALA A 145 0.00 3.31 -16.98
CA ALA A 145 0.13 4.76 -16.80
C ALA A 145 -1.10 5.56 -17.27
N GLY A 146 -1.78 5.13 -18.33
CA GLY A 146 -3.00 5.77 -18.81
C GLY A 146 -4.19 5.61 -17.85
N ALA A 147 -4.26 4.50 -17.10
CA ALA A 147 -5.25 4.31 -16.04
C ALA A 147 -4.91 5.08 -14.76
N ALA A 148 -3.62 5.19 -14.45
CA ALA A 148 -3.13 5.88 -13.26
C ALA A 148 -3.43 7.40 -13.25
N VAL A 149 -3.85 7.97 -14.38
CA VAL A 149 -4.17 9.40 -14.54
C VAL A 149 -5.68 9.69 -14.70
N LEU A 150 -6.54 8.69 -14.49
CA LEU A 150 -8.00 8.84 -14.63
C LEU A 150 -8.69 9.24 -13.32
N GLY A 151 -7.96 9.19 -12.20
CA GLY A 151 -8.47 9.46 -10.87
C GLY A 151 -8.60 10.95 -10.59
N ALA A 152 -9.04 11.29 -9.38
CA ALA A 152 -9.04 12.66 -8.89
C ALA A 152 -7.65 13.10 -8.39
N VAL A 153 -6.88 12.14 -7.89
CA VAL A 153 -5.51 12.30 -7.43
C VAL A 153 -4.67 11.23 -8.11
N ASP A 154 -3.64 11.66 -8.81
CA ASP A 154 -2.79 10.77 -9.61
C ASP A 154 -1.43 10.61 -8.93
N PHE A 155 -0.96 9.37 -8.77
CA PHE A 155 0.44 9.14 -8.44
C PHE A 155 1.31 9.46 -9.66
N SER A 156 2.00 10.59 -9.62
CA SER A 156 2.61 11.17 -10.82
C SER A 156 3.89 10.49 -11.29
N ALA A 157 4.55 9.73 -10.41
CA ALA A 157 5.83 9.08 -10.68
C ALA A 157 6.95 10.03 -11.19
N GLN A 158 6.85 11.35 -10.97
CA GLN A 158 7.83 12.33 -11.46
C GLN A 158 9.26 12.09 -10.95
N SER A 159 9.41 11.37 -9.84
CA SER A 159 10.70 10.99 -9.24
C SER A 159 10.92 9.47 -9.31
N GLY A 160 10.30 8.82 -10.30
CA GLY A 160 10.25 7.38 -10.46
C GLY A 160 9.11 6.73 -9.67
N SER A 161 8.93 5.42 -9.88
CA SER A 161 7.94 4.63 -9.16
C SER A 161 8.29 4.50 -7.68
N ALA A 162 7.27 4.44 -6.83
CA ALA A 162 7.41 4.06 -5.43
C ALA A 162 7.35 2.53 -5.28
N TYR A 163 8.26 1.96 -4.47
CA TYR A 163 8.26 0.55 -4.09
C TYR A 163 7.45 0.36 -2.79
N PRO A 164 6.76 -0.78 -2.61
CA PRO A 164 5.80 -0.95 -1.52
C PRO A 164 6.42 -0.95 -0.12
N ASP A 165 7.62 -1.51 0.05
CA ASP A 165 8.37 -1.49 1.30
C ASP A 165 8.86 -0.07 1.65
N GLU A 166 9.46 0.65 0.70
CA GLU A 166 9.88 2.06 0.89
C GLU A 166 8.70 2.95 1.26
N ALA A 167 7.56 2.79 0.56
CA ALA A 167 6.35 3.57 0.78
C ALA A 167 5.74 3.28 2.16
N LEU A 168 5.78 2.03 2.62
CA LEU A 168 5.35 1.67 3.97
C LEU A 168 6.34 2.14 5.05
N GLN A 169 7.64 2.12 4.80
CA GLN A 169 8.62 2.63 5.77
C GLN A 169 8.51 4.14 5.96
N ASN A 170 8.25 4.88 4.88
CA ASN A 170 8.02 6.32 4.93
C ASN A 170 6.98 6.75 3.88
N PRO A 171 5.70 6.93 4.27
CA PRO A 171 4.65 7.38 3.35
C PRO A 171 4.87 8.78 2.75
N PHE A 172 5.85 9.56 3.21
CA PHE A 172 6.13 10.94 2.78
C PHE A 172 7.48 11.10 2.08
N TYR A 173 8.14 10.00 1.69
CA TYR A 173 9.43 10.06 1.03
C TYR A 173 9.35 10.72 -0.36
N ASN A 174 10.50 11.10 -0.91
CA ASN A 174 10.60 11.97 -2.09
C ASN A 174 9.93 11.44 -3.37
N ARG A 175 9.66 10.13 -3.48
CA ARG A 175 8.93 9.56 -4.62
C ARG A 175 7.41 9.61 -4.47
N MET A 176 6.87 9.86 -3.28
CA MET A 176 5.42 9.97 -3.02
C MET A 176 4.90 11.32 -3.50
N LYS A 177 4.81 11.46 -4.81
CA LYS A 177 4.40 12.67 -5.52
C LYS A 177 3.06 12.45 -6.20
N PHE A 178 2.19 13.42 -5.99
CA PHE A 178 0.80 13.35 -6.41
C PHE A 178 0.44 14.60 -7.19
N GLU A 179 -0.42 14.41 -8.17
CA GLU A 179 -0.92 15.48 -9.02
C GLU A 179 -2.43 15.52 -8.91
N ASN A 180 -2.92 16.71 -8.58
CA ASN A 180 -4.34 16.99 -8.52
C ASN A 180 -4.70 17.90 -9.71
N ASN A 181 -5.96 17.92 -10.12
CA ASN A 181 -6.44 18.75 -11.24
C ASN A 181 -5.87 18.36 -12.61
N PHE A 182 -5.68 17.07 -12.85
CA PHE A 182 -5.47 16.54 -14.20
C PHE A 182 -6.55 15.50 -14.46
N LEU A 183 -7.29 15.63 -15.57
CA LEU A 183 -8.42 14.78 -15.99
C LEU A 183 -9.58 14.62 -14.98
N ASN A 184 -9.35 14.12 -13.76
CA ASN A 184 -10.27 14.14 -12.62
C ASN A 184 -11.67 13.57 -12.93
N PHE A 185 -11.73 12.37 -13.52
CA PHE A 185 -13.00 11.80 -13.97
C PHE A 185 -13.77 11.08 -12.86
N ILE A 186 -13.06 10.46 -11.92
CA ILE A 186 -13.68 9.74 -10.81
C ILE A 186 -13.33 10.45 -9.50
N PRO A 187 -14.28 11.21 -8.91
CA PRO A 187 -14.04 11.95 -7.68
C PRO A 187 -13.52 11.07 -6.55
N ASN A 188 -12.58 11.60 -5.77
CA ASN A 188 -11.97 10.95 -4.60
C ASN A 188 -11.31 9.59 -4.86
N VAL A 189 -11.06 9.20 -6.12
CA VAL A 189 -10.38 7.94 -6.45
C VAL A 189 -8.93 8.19 -6.84
N LEU A 190 -8.06 7.32 -6.34
CA LEU A 190 -6.68 7.15 -6.81
C LEU A 190 -6.54 5.74 -7.38
N PHE A 191 -6.18 5.63 -8.65
CA PHE A 191 -5.91 4.35 -9.30
C PHE A 191 -4.44 3.96 -9.14
N ASP A 192 -4.18 2.70 -8.80
CA ASP A 192 -2.87 2.08 -8.93
C ASP A 192 -2.99 0.86 -9.83
N THR A 193 -2.03 0.66 -10.72
CA THR A 193 -2.05 -0.40 -11.73
C THR A 193 -0.96 -1.42 -11.45
N HIS A 194 -0.92 -2.49 -12.23
CA HIS A 194 0.04 -3.57 -12.06
C HIS A 194 0.12 -4.05 -10.61
N PHE A 195 -1.05 -4.28 -10.01
CA PHE A 195 -1.21 -4.16 -8.58
C PHE A 195 -0.65 -5.35 -7.79
N ILE A 196 -1.26 -6.54 -7.88
CA ILE A 196 -0.82 -7.70 -7.11
C ILE A 196 0.55 -8.24 -7.54
N GLU A 197 0.87 -8.21 -8.83
CA GLU A 197 2.11 -8.75 -9.37
C GLU A 197 3.32 -7.86 -9.09
N ARG A 198 3.09 -6.61 -8.65
CA ARG A 198 4.13 -5.72 -8.11
C ARG A 198 3.99 -5.49 -6.60
N ALA A 199 3.18 -6.31 -5.92
CA ALA A 199 2.92 -6.25 -4.48
C ALA A 199 2.49 -4.85 -3.97
N ARG A 200 1.72 -4.09 -4.77
CA ARG A 200 1.42 -2.67 -4.53
C ARG A 200 0.37 -2.38 -3.44
N HIS A 201 -0.11 -3.40 -2.71
CA HIS A 201 -1.02 -3.23 -1.58
C HIS A 201 -0.48 -2.23 -0.54
N GLY A 202 0.76 -2.46 -0.08
CA GLY A 202 1.42 -1.57 0.88
C GLY A 202 1.59 -0.14 0.36
N ARG A 203 1.97 -0.02 -0.91
CA ARG A 203 2.15 1.28 -1.58
C ARG A 203 0.85 2.08 -1.63
N LEU A 204 -0.23 1.49 -2.12
CA LEU A 204 -1.51 2.19 -2.26
C LEU A 204 -2.07 2.61 -0.90
N ILE A 205 -1.95 1.76 0.12
CA ILE A 205 -2.33 2.10 1.49
C ILE A 205 -1.51 3.29 2.01
N ALA A 206 -0.20 3.31 1.76
CA ALA A 206 0.67 4.44 2.13
C ALA A 206 0.30 5.72 1.37
N MET A 207 -0.14 5.63 0.10
CA MET A 207 -0.61 6.78 -0.69
C MET A 207 -1.88 7.39 -0.11
N ILE A 208 -2.86 6.56 0.25
CA ILE A 208 -4.11 7.03 0.89
C ILE A 208 -3.79 7.72 2.22
N TYR A 209 -2.95 7.10 3.04
CA TYR A 209 -2.50 7.68 4.31
C TYR A 209 -1.76 9.02 4.09
N ASN A 210 -0.88 9.09 3.09
CA ASN A 210 -0.19 10.33 2.74
C ASN A 210 -1.19 11.44 2.38
N GLN A 211 -2.19 11.15 1.55
CA GLN A 211 -3.17 12.16 1.10
C GLN A 211 -4.11 12.63 2.22
N HIS A 212 -4.41 11.76 3.19
CA HIS A 212 -5.10 12.18 4.40
C HIS A 212 -4.35 13.29 5.15
N TYR A 213 -3.03 13.15 5.32
CA TYR A 213 -2.23 14.11 6.09
C TYR A 213 -1.70 15.31 5.28
N THR A 214 -1.46 15.15 3.97
CA THR A 214 -0.92 16.24 3.13
C THR A 214 -1.99 17.09 2.49
N SER A 215 -3.10 16.47 2.06
CA SER A 215 -4.15 17.14 1.29
C SER A 215 -5.47 17.23 2.04
N ASN A 216 -5.59 16.59 3.21
CA ASN A 216 -6.84 16.51 3.96
C ASN A 216 -7.97 15.84 3.16
N ILE A 217 -7.62 14.83 2.35
CA ILE A 217 -8.55 14.08 1.49
C ILE A 217 -8.51 12.60 1.91
N ASP A 218 -9.69 12.05 2.21
CA ASP A 218 -9.87 10.62 2.40
C ASP A 218 -10.21 9.96 1.05
N LEU A 219 -9.17 9.42 0.41
CA LEU A 219 -9.30 8.79 -0.90
C LEU A 219 -9.86 7.37 -0.83
N ILE A 220 -10.51 6.98 -1.91
CA ILE A 220 -10.73 5.59 -2.30
C ILE A 220 -9.52 5.18 -3.15
N GLY A 221 -8.71 4.25 -2.67
CA GLY A 221 -7.68 3.63 -3.49
C GLY A 221 -8.27 2.46 -4.28
N ALA A 222 -8.06 2.43 -5.60
CA ALA A 222 -8.44 1.33 -6.47
C ALA A 222 -7.19 0.71 -7.11
N GLY A 223 -6.74 -0.42 -6.55
CA GLY A 223 -5.63 -1.21 -7.09
C GLY A 223 -6.15 -2.20 -8.14
N ILE A 224 -5.65 -2.10 -9.36
CA ILE A 224 -6.09 -2.93 -10.50
C ILE A 224 -4.94 -3.85 -10.89
N ASP A 225 -5.16 -5.16 -10.73
CA ASP A 225 -4.18 -6.18 -11.14
C ASP A 225 -3.89 -6.09 -12.65
N ASP A 226 -2.73 -6.61 -13.09
CA ASP A 226 -2.54 -6.83 -14.52
C ASP A 226 -3.67 -7.69 -15.11
N ARG A 227 -3.88 -7.51 -16.41
CA ARG A 227 -4.89 -8.23 -17.19
C ARG A 227 -6.30 -8.13 -16.60
N THR A 228 -6.58 -6.99 -15.97
CA THR A 228 -7.82 -6.71 -15.24
C THR A 228 -8.21 -5.27 -15.47
N ALA A 229 -9.50 -4.98 -15.45
CA ALA A 229 -10.02 -3.63 -15.61
C ALA A 229 -11.24 -3.39 -14.72
N ILE A 230 -11.47 -2.12 -14.40
CA ILE A 230 -12.75 -1.63 -13.88
C ILE A 230 -13.33 -0.62 -14.85
N CYS A 231 -14.49 -0.93 -15.42
CA CYS A 231 -15.18 -0.06 -16.35
C CYS A 231 -16.40 0.56 -15.66
N ILE A 232 -16.41 1.89 -15.58
CA ILE A 232 -17.28 2.72 -14.74
C ILE A 232 -18.28 3.48 -15.63
N SER A 233 -19.56 3.33 -15.32
CA SER A 233 -20.65 4.06 -15.97
C SER A 233 -20.84 5.48 -15.39
N PRO A 234 -21.56 6.37 -16.11
CA PRO A 234 -21.80 7.76 -15.69
C PRO A 234 -22.43 7.95 -14.30
N ASN A 235 -23.05 6.90 -13.74
CA ASN A 235 -23.59 6.90 -12.38
C ASN A 235 -22.56 6.48 -11.31
N GLY A 236 -21.29 6.31 -11.66
CA GLY A 236 -20.21 5.92 -10.76
C GLY A 236 -20.16 4.42 -10.40
N ILE A 237 -20.91 3.57 -11.10
CA ILE A 237 -20.86 2.12 -10.90
C ILE A 237 -19.78 1.51 -11.79
N GLY A 238 -18.73 0.97 -11.18
CA GLY A 238 -17.65 0.23 -11.82
C GLY A 238 -17.91 -1.28 -11.84
N GLU A 239 -17.76 -1.92 -12.99
CA GLU A 239 -17.79 -3.37 -13.15
C GLU A 239 -16.38 -3.90 -13.42
N VAL A 240 -15.99 -4.93 -12.66
CA VAL A 240 -14.69 -5.58 -12.81
C VAL A 240 -14.73 -6.58 -13.96
N THR A 241 -13.69 -6.60 -14.78
CA THR A 241 -13.49 -7.58 -15.85
C THR A 241 -12.01 -7.99 -15.97
N GLY A 242 -11.74 -9.07 -16.68
CA GLY A 242 -10.39 -9.63 -16.87
C GLY A 242 -10.10 -10.82 -15.96
N SER A 243 -8.81 -11.02 -15.67
CA SER A 243 -8.26 -12.24 -15.05
C SER A 243 -8.06 -12.17 -13.53
N GLY A 244 -7.81 -10.97 -13.01
CA GLY A 244 -7.40 -10.71 -11.63
C GLY A 244 -8.53 -10.14 -10.77
N ALA A 245 -8.13 -9.32 -9.80
CA ALA A 245 -9.03 -8.58 -8.94
C ALA A 245 -8.80 -7.06 -9.05
N VAL A 246 -9.81 -6.32 -8.63
CA VAL A 246 -9.70 -4.90 -8.28
C VAL A 246 -9.86 -4.81 -6.78
N THR A 247 -8.84 -4.30 -6.11
CA THR A 247 -8.84 -4.11 -4.66
C THR A 247 -9.15 -2.66 -4.33
N ILE A 248 -10.25 -2.45 -3.63
CA ILE A 248 -10.70 -1.15 -3.16
C ILE A 248 -10.28 -0.98 -1.69
N PHE A 249 -9.67 0.16 -1.34
CA PHE A 249 -9.40 0.57 0.02
C PHE A 249 -10.04 1.93 0.31
N TYR A 250 -10.63 2.10 1.49
CA TYR A 250 -11.17 3.39 1.91
C TYR A 250 -11.27 3.51 3.42
N LYS A 251 -11.34 4.76 3.89
CA LYS A 251 -11.61 5.10 5.28
C LYS A 251 -13.11 5.01 5.56
N ASP A 252 -13.49 4.30 6.61
CA ASP A 252 -14.83 4.41 7.22
C ASP A 252 -14.71 4.80 8.70
N GLU A 253 -15.81 4.69 9.44
CA GLU A 253 -15.91 5.05 10.86
C GLU A 253 -15.02 4.21 11.79
N LEU A 254 -14.63 2.99 11.38
CA LEU A 254 -13.75 2.13 12.16
C LEU A 254 -12.28 2.36 11.82
N THR A 255 -11.99 2.89 10.64
CA THR A 255 -10.63 3.18 10.20
C THR A 255 -10.06 4.34 11.00
N LYS A 256 -8.86 4.18 11.58
CA LYS A 256 -8.16 5.27 12.28
C LYS A 256 -6.71 5.36 11.85
N TYR A 257 -6.21 6.59 11.81
CA TYR A 257 -4.82 6.89 11.51
C TYR A 257 -4.17 7.58 12.72
N SER A 258 -2.93 7.20 13.03
CA SER A 258 -2.08 8.02 13.90
C SER A 258 -1.22 8.93 13.07
N SER A 259 -0.87 10.11 13.56
CA SER A 259 0.18 10.91 12.94
C SER A 259 1.54 10.19 13.04
N ILE A 260 2.46 10.49 12.11
CA ILE A 260 3.78 9.84 12.09
C ILE A 260 4.71 10.49 13.13
N ASN A 261 5.17 9.72 14.11
CA ASN A 261 6.09 10.21 15.13
C ASN A 261 7.41 9.45 15.08
N SER A 262 8.51 10.15 14.78
CA SER A 262 9.84 9.54 14.69
C SER A 262 9.88 8.33 13.73
N GLY A 263 9.20 8.46 12.57
CA GLY A 263 9.07 7.38 11.58
C GLY A 263 8.04 6.30 11.92
N LYS A 264 7.42 6.36 13.11
CA LYS A 264 6.44 5.38 13.55
C LYS A 264 5.01 5.85 13.29
N TYR A 265 4.17 4.98 12.76
CA TYR A 265 2.76 5.26 12.54
C TYR A 265 1.93 3.97 12.56
N MET A 266 0.61 4.14 12.63
CA MET A 266 -0.34 3.05 12.55
C MET A 266 -1.53 3.42 11.66
N ILE A 267 -2.07 2.39 11.02
CA ILE A 267 -3.38 2.41 10.37
C ILE A 267 -4.18 1.28 10.99
N GLU A 268 -5.28 1.61 11.64
CA GLU A 268 -6.21 0.65 12.24
C GLU A 268 -7.41 0.48 11.32
N ASN A 269 -7.82 -0.77 11.06
CA ASN A 269 -9.10 -1.14 10.46
C ASN A 269 -9.46 -0.47 9.12
N MET A 270 -8.48 -0.18 8.26
CA MET A 270 -8.75 0.26 6.89
C MET A 270 -9.65 -0.76 6.19
N LYS A 271 -10.76 -0.30 5.62
CA LYS A 271 -11.73 -1.17 4.95
C LYS A 271 -11.25 -1.52 3.56
N SER A 272 -11.40 -2.78 3.18
CA SER A 272 -11.08 -3.26 1.85
C SER A 272 -12.12 -4.22 1.27
N HIS A 273 -12.34 -4.12 -0.04
CA HIS A 273 -13.04 -5.12 -0.83
C HIS A 273 -12.13 -5.56 -1.97
N LEU A 274 -11.97 -6.87 -2.15
CA LEU A 274 -11.35 -7.46 -3.33
C LEU A 274 -12.47 -7.96 -4.22
N LEU A 275 -12.46 -7.57 -5.49
CA LEU A 275 -13.57 -7.81 -6.42
C LEU A 275 -13.01 -8.45 -7.70
N THR A 276 -13.51 -9.62 -8.08
CA THR A 276 -13.12 -10.31 -9.33
C THR A 276 -14.12 -10.02 -10.45
N LYS A 277 -13.90 -10.58 -11.64
CA LYS A 277 -14.78 -10.42 -12.81
C LYS A 277 -16.27 -10.54 -12.46
N GLY A 278 -17.06 -9.56 -12.93
CA GLY A 278 -18.52 -9.49 -12.80
C GLY A 278 -19.01 -8.78 -11.54
N TRP A 279 -18.16 -8.57 -10.53
CA TRP A 279 -18.51 -7.76 -9.36
C TRP A 279 -18.65 -6.29 -9.74
N LYS A 280 -19.56 -5.56 -9.06
CA LYS A 280 -19.73 -4.12 -9.25
C LYS A 280 -19.59 -3.33 -7.96
N TYR A 281 -18.88 -2.21 -8.05
CA TYR A 281 -18.66 -1.26 -6.97
C TYR A 281 -19.26 0.10 -7.32
N ASP A 282 -19.96 0.70 -6.37
CA ASP A 282 -20.52 2.04 -6.46
C ASP A 282 -19.57 3.02 -5.75
N PHE A 283 -18.81 3.77 -6.56
CA PHE A 283 -17.83 4.76 -6.07
C PHE A 283 -18.47 6.00 -5.46
N VAL A 284 -19.76 6.25 -5.73
CA VAL A 284 -20.49 7.40 -5.16
C VAL A 284 -20.92 7.08 -3.73
N ASN A 285 -21.42 5.86 -3.50
CA ASN A 285 -21.97 5.44 -2.21
C ASN A 285 -21.05 4.52 -1.40
N ASN A 286 -19.82 4.26 -1.88
CA ASN A 286 -18.82 3.41 -1.22
C ASN A 286 -19.32 2.02 -0.83
N LYS A 287 -19.98 1.33 -1.77
CA LYS A 287 -20.58 0.02 -1.53
C LYS A 287 -20.48 -0.90 -2.73
N ILE A 288 -20.52 -2.21 -2.47
CA ILE A 288 -20.74 -3.21 -3.52
C ILE A 288 -22.19 -3.09 -3.99
N SER A 289 -22.38 -2.87 -5.29
CA SER A 289 -23.71 -2.68 -5.90
C SER A 289 -24.24 -3.95 -6.56
N PHE A 290 -23.35 -4.90 -6.90
CA PHE A 290 -23.73 -6.19 -7.44
C PHE A 290 -22.72 -7.27 -7.07
N ILE A 291 -23.25 -8.45 -6.74
CA ILE A 291 -22.50 -9.65 -6.36
C ILE A 291 -22.83 -10.75 -7.37
N PRO A 292 -21.84 -11.36 -8.05
CA PRO A 292 -22.06 -12.45 -8.98
C PRO A 292 -22.64 -13.71 -8.32
N LEU A 293 -23.35 -14.50 -9.11
CA LEU A 293 -23.93 -15.79 -8.66
C LEU A 293 -22.88 -16.85 -8.29
N THR A 294 -21.63 -16.67 -8.72
CA THR A 294 -20.49 -17.54 -8.36
C THR A 294 -20.04 -17.36 -6.92
N ALA A 295 -20.37 -16.22 -6.31
CA ALA A 295 -19.96 -15.87 -4.96
C ALA A 295 -20.63 -16.76 -3.91
N LYS A 296 -19.91 -17.00 -2.81
CA LYS A 296 -20.31 -17.89 -1.72
C LYS A 296 -20.37 -17.14 -0.41
N ASN A 297 -21.38 -17.44 0.40
CA ASN A 297 -21.47 -16.95 1.77
C ASN A 297 -20.43 -17.63 2.66
N VAL A 298 -19.91 -16.87 3.61
CA VAL A 298 -19.00 -17.34 4.67
C VAL A 298 -19.72 -17.19 6.01
N ASP A 299 -19.61 -18.23 6.84
CA ASP A 299 -20.11 -18.17 8.22
C ASP A 299 -19.20 -17.28 9.08
N THR A 300 -19.71 -16.10 9.42
CA THR A 300 -19.05 -15.14 10.32
C THR A 300 -19.33 -15.43 11.80
N ASN A 301 -20.29 -16.31 12.12
CA ASN A 301 -20.79 -16.57 13.48
C ASN A 301 -20.07 -17.75 14.15
N ARG A 302 -18.77 -17.92 13.90
CA ARG A 302 -17.94 -18.97 14.51
C ARG A 302 -16.94 -18.38 15.51
N ALA A 303 -16.76 -19.07 16.64
CA ALA A 303 -15.82 -18.65 17.68
C ALA A 303 -14.39 -18.52 17.12
N LEU A 304 -13.65 -17.51 17.58
CA LEU A 304 -12.24 -17.36 17.21
C LEU A 304 -11.38 -18.37 17.96
N VAL A 305 -10.53 -19.09 17.23
CA VAL A 305 -9.60 -20.05 17.82
C VAL A 305 -8.24 -19.38 18.01
N TYR A 306 -7.94 -19.03 19.25
CA TYR A 306 -6.70 -18.38 19.63
C TYR A 306 -5.51 -19.34 19.60
N PRO A 307 -4.29 -18.83 19.41
CA PRO A 307 -3.11 -19.67 19.44
C PRO A 307 -2.87 -20.35 20.78
N LYS A 308 -2.41 -21.60 20.68
CA LYS A 308 -2.18 -22.47 21.83
C LYS A 308 -1.03 -22.00 22.71
N THR A 309 -0.01 -21.40 22.11
CA THR A 309 1.22 -20.94 22.77
C THR A 309 1.74 -19.65 22.14
N ASP A 310 2.75 -19.04 22.76
CA ASP A 310 3.44 -17.87 22.22
C ASP A 310 4.20 -18.22 20.94
N LEU A 311 4.08 -17.36 19.93
CA LEU A 311 4.73 -17.53 18.63
C LEU A 311 5.63 -16.34 18.32
N TYR A 312 6.79 -16.63 17.76
CA TYR A 312 7.74 -15.65 17.28
C TYR A 312 8.02 -15.96 15.82
N LEU A 313 7.65 -15.07 14.91
CA LEU A 313 7.73 -15.25 13.45
C LEU A 313 8.68 -14.22 12.85
N THR A 314 9.63 -14.67 12.02
CA THR A 314 10.58 -13.76 11.38
C THR A 314 10.30 -13.56 9.89
N GLY A 315 10.58 -12.34 9.41
CA GLY A 315 10.22 -11.93 8.04
C GLY A 315 11.05 -12.54 6.92
N SER A 316 12.16 -13.22 7.20
CA SER A 316 13.05 -13.79 6.19
C SER A 316 13.68 -15.12 6.60
N ASN A 317 14.28 -15.81 5.63
CA ASN A 317 15.06 -17.03 5.85
C ASN A 317 16.50 -16.76 6.32
N ASN A 318 16.91 -15.49 6.45
CA ASN A 318 18.27 -15.11 6.83
C ASN A 318 18.49 -15.32 8.34
N ILE A 319 18.93 -16.52 8.72
CA ILE A 319 19.19 -16.88 10.13
C ILE A 319 20.17 -15.89 10.79
N SER A 320 21.29 -15.56 10.13
CA SER A 320 22.29 -14.64 10.66
C SER A 320 21.69 -13.26 10.94
N GLY A 321 20.86 -12.76 10.03
CA GLY A 321 20.12 -11.49 10.18
C GLY A 321 19.12 -11.48 11.35
N HIS A 322 18.75 -12.66 11.86
CA HIS A 322 17.76 -12.84 12.90
C HIS A 322 18.36 -13.29 14.25
N LEU A 323 19.69 -13.38 14.41
CA LEU A 323 20.30 -13.76 15.69
C LEU A 323 19.93 -12.82 16.84
N ASN A 324 19.76 -11.52 16.56
CA ASN A 324 19.27 -10.58 17.56
C ASN A 324 17.80 -10.86 17.96
N ASN A 325 16.96 -11.24 16.98
CA ASN A 325 15.57 -11.62 17.24
C ASN A 325 15.50 -12.91 18.07
N LEU A 326 16.38 -13.87 17.77
CA LEU A 326 16.54 -15.09 18.55
C LEU A 326 16.97 -14.77 20.00
N ASN A 327 17.92 -13.85 20.19
CA ASN A 327 18.34 -13.41 21.52
C ASN A 327 17.17 -12.82 22.33
N ILE A 328 16.34 -11.98 21.70
CA ILE A 328 15.14 -11.41 22.33
C ILE A 328 14.22 -12.54 22.80
N PHE A 329 13.95 -13.52 21.94
CA PHE A 329 13.15 -14.69 22.28
C PHE A 329 13.71 -15.49 23.46
N LEU A 330 15.01 -15.81 23.43
CA LEU A 330 15.65 -16.61 24.46
C LEU A 330 15.63 -15.91 25.83
N LYS A 331 15.88 -14.59 25.86
CA LYS A 331 15.85 -13.78 27.08
C LYS A 331 14.45 -13.60 27.65
N GLU A 332 13.44 -13.37 26.81
CA GLU A 332 12.07 -13.18 27.26
C GLU A 332 11.45 -14.41 27.92
N ASN A 333 11.96 -15.60 27.60
CA ASN A 333 11.38 -16.86 28.02
C ASN A 333 12.24 -17.60 29.07
N ASN A 334 13.37 -17.03 29.51
CA ASN A 334 14.24 -17.57 30.58
C ASN A 334 14.55 -19.08 30.44
N ASN A 335 14.79 -19.53 29.21
CA ASN A 335 14.78 -20.94 28.85
C ASN A 335 16.03 -21.71 29.30
N SER A 336 15.84 -22.85 29.95
CA SER A 336 16.94 -23.73 30.41
C SER A 336 17.34 -24.81 29.41
N LYS A 337 16.42 -25.23 28.51
CA LYS A 337 16.68 -26.26 27.49
C LYS A 337 15.96 -25.92 26.18
N VAL A 338 16.72 -25.63 25.13
CA VAL A 338 16.23 -25.28 23.79
C VAL A 338 16.18 -26.53 22.91
N LEU A 339 15.09 -26.75 22.18
CA LEU A 339 15.08 -27.76 21.12
C LEU A 339 15.02 -27.10 19.74
N VAL A 340 16.08 -27.32 18.95
CA VAL A 340 16.11 -26.92 17.55
C VAL A 340 15.52 -28.04 16.71
N ILE A 341 14.50 -27.72 15.92
CA ILE A 341 13.76 -28.66 15.07
C ILE A 341 13.99 -28.27 13.61
N SER A 342 14.42 -29.24 12.80
CA SER A 342 14.70 -29.05 11.39
C SER A 342 14.41 -30.30 10.55
N ASN A 343 14.80 -30.26 9.27
CA ASN A 343 14.71 -31.37 8.32
C ASN A 343 16.11 -31.81 7.85
N PRO A 344 16.26 -33.07 7.42
CA PRO A 344 17.49 -33.54 6.77
C PRO A 344 17.89 -32.65 5.59
N GLY A 345 19.20 -32.47 5.40
CA GLY A 345 19.76 -31.64 4.34
C GLY A 345 19.94 -30.16 4.69
N TYR A 346 19.36 -29.69 5.81
CA TYR A 346 19.43 -28.28 6.23
C TYR A 346 20.56 -27.99 7.25
N SER A 347 21.47 -28.95 7.48
CA SER A 347 22.45 -28.93 8.58
C SER A 347 23.41 -27.75 8.55
N ASN A 348 23.89 -27.35 7.36
CA ASN A 348 24.84 -26.23 7.23
C ASN A 348 24.22 -24.88 7.61
N THR A 349 22.90 -24.75 7.47
CA THR A 349 22.17 -23.53 7.82
C THR A 349 21.81 -23.53 9.30
N ILE A 350 21.53 -24.71 9.87
CA ILE A 350 21.30 -24.88 11.32
C ILE A 350 22.55 -24.57 12.15
N SER A 351 23.76 -24.83 11.65
CA SER A 351 24.99 -24.61 12.42
C SER A 351 25.09 -23.19 12.97
N THR A 352 24.61 -22.19 12.21
CA THR A 352 24.56 -20.80 12.67
C THR A 352 23.71 -20.64 13.94
N ILE A 353 22.61 -21.38 14.07
CA ILE A 353 21.77 -21.40 15.28
C ILE A 353 22.51 -22.10 16.41
N THR A 354 23.04 -23.30 16.17
CA THR A 354 23.68 -24.10 17.24
C THR A 354 24.97 -23.48 17.74
N ASP A 355 25.76 -22.87 16.86
CA ASP A 355 26.98 -22.14 17.20
C ASP A 355 26.63 -20.92 18.05
N TYR A 356 25.58 -20.17 17.68
CA TYR A 356 25.09 -19.05 18.49
C TYR A 356 24.66 -19.52 19.88
N LEU A 357 23.90 -20.62 19.99
CA LEU A 357 23.46 -21.17 21.27
C LEU A 357 24.65 -21.62 22.13
N ALA A 358 25.62 -22.32 21.53
CA ALA A 358 26.82 -22.78 22.21
C ALA A 358 27.68 -21.61 22.71
N LEU A 359 27.96 -20.61 21.86
CA LEU A 359 28.74 -19.43 22.19
C LEU A 359 28.11 -18.61 23.34
N ASN A 360 26.78 -18.66 23.48
CA ASN A 360 26.05 -17.95 24.54
C ASN A 360 25.64 -18.87 25.70
N ASN A 361 26.21 -20.07 25.81
CA ASN A 361 26.00 -21.04 26.90
C ASN A 361 24.54 -21.48 27.11
N PHE A 362 23.74 -21.55 26.05
CA PHE A 362 22.40 -22.14 26.13
C PHE A 362 22.49 -23.66 26.03
N SER A 363 21.79 -24.40 26.89
CA SER A 363 21.63 -25.85 26.70
C SER A 363 20.66 -26.10 25.56
N PHE A 364 21.05 -26.92 24.58
CA PHE A 364 20.19 -27.25 23.46
C PHE A 364 20.31 -28.71 23.03
N ASP A 365 19.28 -29.19 22.32
CA ASP A 365 19.32 -30.42 21.53
C ASP A 365 18.91 -30.09 20.08
N LEU A 366 19.28 -30.99 19.16
CA LEU A 366 18.86 -30.95 17.76
C LEU A 366 17.96 -32.15 17.44
N LEU A 367 16.86 -31.89 16.74
CA LEU A 367 15.95 -32.88 16.19
C LEU A 367 15.76 -32.63 14.69
N ASN A 368 16.26 -33.55 13.87
CA ASN A 368 15.94 -33.61 12.45
C ASN A 368 14.73 -34.53 12.26
N LEU A 369 13.60 -33.98 11.84
CA LEU A 369 12.37 -34.71 11.63
C LEU A 369 12.44 -35.55 10.36
N THR A 370 12.02 -36.81 10.48
CA THR A 370 11.88 -37.76 9.37
C THR A 370 10.63 -38.60 9.62
N THR A 371 10.17 -39.33 8.61
CA THR A 371 9.12 -40.34 8.83
C THR A 371 9.59 -41.50 9.72
N VAL A 372 10.91 -41.73 9.83
CA VAL A 372 11.50 -42.85 10.57
C VAL A 372 11.50 -42.60 12.08
N ASN A 373 11.74 -41.36 12.52
CA ASN A 373 11.86 -41.04 13.95
C ASN A 373 10.56 -40.56 14.61
N LEU A 374 9.41 -40.56 13.92
CA LEU A 374 8.12 -40.14 14.50
C LEU A 374 7.68 -40.95 15.73
N ASN A 375 8.20 -42.17 15.88
CA ASN A 375 7.98 -43.06 17.03
C ASN A 375 9.24 -43.29 17.87
N ASN A 376 10.27 -42.46 17.74
CA ASN A 376 11.49 -42.59 18.52
C ASN A 376 11.29 -42.05 19.95
N SER A 377 11.49 -42.90 20.97
CA SER A 377 11.30 -42.52 22.37
C SER A 377 12.33 -41.51 22.87
N ILE A 378 13.57 -41.55 22.39
CA ILE A 378 14.64 -40.61 22.76
C ILE A 378 14.30 -39.20 22.23
N ASP A 379 13.89 -39.10 20.98
CA ASP A 379 13.48 -37.82 20.39
C ASP A 379 12.20 -37.28 21.05
N ALA A 380 11.26 -38.15 21.44
CA ALA A 380 10.10 -37.74 22.23
C ALA A 380 10.49 -37.17 23.61
N VAL A 381 11.53 -37.72 24.26
CA VAL A 381 12.06 -37.18 25.53
C VAL A 381 12.63 -35.78 25.33
N LYS A 382 13.39 -35.53 24.25
CA LYS A 382 13.90 -34.19 23.93
C LYS A 382 12.76 -33.16 23.82
N ILE A 383 11.66 -33.51 23.14
CA ILE A 383 10.49 -32.64 23.01
C ILE A 383 9.84 -32.36 24.37
N ASN A 384 9.70 -33.38 25.22
CA ASN A 384 9.08 -33.22 26.54
C ASN A 384 9.93 -32.41 27.54
N GLN A 385 11.26 -32.42 27.38
CA GLN A 385 12.19 -31.67 28.23
C GLN A 385 12.44 -30.24 27.74
N ALA A 386 12.07 -29.93 26.50
CA ALA A 386 12.26 -28.61 25.93
C ALA A 386 11.44 -27.54 26.66
N SER A 387 12.11 -26.44 27.01
CA SER A 387 11.49 -25.21 27.54
C SER A 387 11.08 -24.25 26.44
N CYS A 388 11.60 -24.42 25.22
CA CYS A 388 11.17 -23.70 24.03
C CYS A 388 11.58 -24.45 22.75
N PHE A 389 10.94 -24.12 21.64
CA PHE A 389 11.26 -24.69 20.33
C PHE A 389 11.76 -23.62 19.36
N ILE A 390 12.75 -23.99 18.53
CA ILE A 390 13.22 -23.20 17.40
C ILE A 390 13.01 -24.04 16.14
N PHE A 391 12.20 -23.56 15.21
CA PHE A 391 11.98 -24.18 13.91
C PHE A 391 12.76 -23.44 12.83
N ALA A 392 13.59 -24.19 12.12
CA ALA A 392 14.31 -23.72 10.95
C ALA A 392 14.39 -24.85 9.92
N GLY A 393 14.05 -24.59 8.66
CA GLY A 393 14.07 -25.60 7.61
C GLY A 393 13.38 -25.14 6.35
N ASP A 394 13.68 -25.81 5.25
CA ASP A 394 13.14 -25.54 3.91
C ASP A 394 12.08 -26.56 3.46
N SER A 395 11.95 -27.68 4.19
CA SER A 395 10.94 -28.71 3.93
C SER A 395 9.75 -28.58 4.88
N LEU A 396 8.80 -27.69 4.53
CA LEU A 396 7.64 -27.37 5.38
C LEU A 396 6.74 -28.58 5.66
N ASN A 397 6.58 -29.47 4.69
CA ASN A 397 5.83 -30.73 4.86
C ASN A 397 6.49 -31.62 5.93
N VAL A 398 7.83 -31.75 5.93
CA VAL A 398 8.56 -32.53 6.94
C VAL A 398 8.44 -31.90 8.32
N LEU A 399 8.58 -30.57 8.41
CA LEU A 399 8.41 -29.86 9.69
C LEU A 399 7.00 -30.01 10.26
N SER A 400 6.00 -30.20 9.40
CA SER A 400 4.58 -30.35 9.79
C SER A 400 4.23 -31.76 10.28
N TYR A 401 5.14 -32.74 10.20
CA TYR A 401 4.90 -34.10 10.72
C TYR A 401 4.53 -34.15 12.20
N LEU A 402 4.92 -33.13 12.98
CA LEU A 402 4.56 -33.03 14.39
C LEU A 402 3.07 -32.81 14.65
N ASN A 403 2.25 -32.57 13.63
CA ASN A 403 0.78 -32.45 13.75
C ASN A 403 0.02 -33.66 13.14
N GLN A 404 0.70 -34.77 12.85
CA GLN A 404 0.06 -36.01 12.38
C GLN A 404 -0.69 -36.74 13.50
N SER A 405 -1.71 -37.53 13.16
CA SER A 405 -2.61 -38.17 14.14
C SER A 405 -1.99 -39.32 14.96
N VAL A 406 -0.79 -39.78 14.62
CA VAL A 406 -0.14 -40.92 15.27
C VAL A 406 1.36 -40.64 15.41
N GLY A 407 1.92 -40.84 16.61
CA GLY A 407 3.36 -40.74 16.84
C GLY A 407 3.72 -40.33 18.26
N LEU A 408 4.83 -40.85 18.78
CA LEU A 408 5.39 -40.39 20.06
C LEU A 408 5.80 -38.92 20.01
N LEU A 409 6.37 -38.47 18.89
CA LEU A 409 6.80 -37.07 18.71
C LEU A 409 5.61 -36.12 18.63
N ASN A 410 4.54 -36.50 17.91
CA ASN A 410 3.30 -35.73 17.87
C ASN A 410 2.65 -35.60 19.26
N SER A 411 2.57 -36.71 20.00
CA SER A 411 2.00 -36.71 21.35
C SER A 411 2.80 -35.81 22.30
N ALA A 412 4.13 -35.89 22.24
CA ALA A 412 5.02 -35.03 23.02
C ALA A 412 4.85 -33.55 22.63
N PHE A 413 4.80 -33.23 21.34
CA PHE A 413 4.63 -31.85 20.87
C PHE A 413 3.27 -31.27 21.27
N SER A 414 2.20 -32.05 21.12
CA SER A 414 0.84 -31.66 21.55
C SER A 414 0.75 -31.39 23.05
N ASN A 415 1.44 -32.19 23.87
CA ASN A 415 1.57 -31.94 25.31
C ASN A 415 2.31 -30.62 25.59
N SER A 416 3.39 -30.34 24.86
CA SER A 416 4.13 -29.08 24.99
C SER A 416 3.29 -27.85 24.59
N LEU A 417 2.41 -27.97 23.59
CA LEU A 417 1.45 -26.91 23.27
C LEU A 417 0.44 -26.67 24.41
N THR A 418 -0.01 -27.73 25.08
CA THR A 418 -0.91 -27.64 26.25
C THR A 418 -0.21 -26.93 27.41
N LYS A 419 1.10 -27.15 27.57
CA LYS A 419 1.97 -26.46 28.53
C LYS A 419 2.37 -25.04 28.10
N LYS A 420 1.88 -24.55 26.95
CA LYS A 420 2.20 -23.22 26.40
C LYS A 420 3.71 -22.99 26.22
N ILE A 421 4.44 -24.02 25.79
CA ILE A 421 5.87 -23.89 25.49
C ILE A 421 6.06 -22.98 24.26
N PRO A 422 6.84 -21.89 24.36
CA PRO A 422 6.95 -20.86 23.32
C PRO A 422 7.77 -21.35 22.11
N ILE A 423 7.43 -20.83 20.92
CA ILE A 423 8.00 -21.30 19.66
C ILE A 423 8.54 -20.13 18.83
N PHE A 424 9.75 -20.28 18.32
CA PHE A 424 10.39 -19.37 17.38
C PHE A 424 10.51 -20.01 16.00
N PHE A 425 10.10 -19.29 14.95
CA PHE A 425 10.17 -19.74 13.57
C PHE A 425 11.02 -18.79 12.72
N PHE A 426 11.96 -19.35 11.98
CA PHE A 426 12.68 -18.62 10.95
C PHE A 426 11.94 -18.64 9.61
N GLY A 427 11.57 -17.46 9.11
CA GLY A 427 11.10 -17.25 7.74
C GLY A 427 10.00 -18.21 7.32
N ASN A 428 10.23 -18.93 6.22
CA ASN A 428 9.29 -19.88 5.63
C ASN A 428 8.84 -20.98 6.60
N ALA A 429 9.68 -21.39 7.56
CA ALA A 429 9.27 -22.35 8.58
C ALA A 429 8.06 -21.83 9.37
N GLY A 430 7.91 -20.51 9.54
CA GLY A 430 6.77 -19.90 10.23
C GLY A 430 5.43 -20.07 9.52
N LYS A 431 5.42 -20.37 8.21
CA LYS A 431 4.17 -20.57 7.46
C LYS A 431 3.33 -21.69 8.06
N ILE A 432 3.97 -22.73 8.60
CA ILE A 432 3.30 -23.89 9.17
C ILE A 432 2.69 -23.61 10.55
N ALA A 433 2.81 -22.41 11.11
CA ALA A 433 2.19 -22.10 12.41
C ALA A 433 0.64 -22.16 12.37
N GLY A 434 0.06 -21.95 11.18
CA GLY A 434 -1.37 -22.07 10.89
C GLY A 434 -1.90 -23.51 10.96
N GLN A 435 -3.22 -23.69 10.89
CA GLN A 435 -3.79 -25.01 10.57
C GLN A 435 -3.41 -25.43 9.15
N HIS A 436 -3.42 -24.47 8.22
CA HIS A 436 -2.99 -24.67 6.86
C HIS A 436 -1.95 -23.63 6.50
N TYR A 437 -1.13 -23.96 5.51
CA TYR A 437 -0.17 -23.03 4.92
C TYR A 437 -0.19 -23.15 3.40
N ILE A 438 0.30 -22.10 2.73
CA ILE A 438 0.37 -22.05 1.27
C ILE A 438 1.80 -22.33 0.83
N GLU A 439 1.95 -23.26 -0.11
CA GLU A 439 3.24 -23.61 -0.71
C GLU A 439 3.29 -23.27 -2.19
N ASN A 440 4.46 -23.50 -2.79
CA ASN A 440 4.84 -23.13 -4.15
C ASN A 440 4.89 -21.62 -4.38
N THR A 441 5.01 -20.84 -3.31
CA THR A 441 5.10 -19.37 -3.39
C THR A 441 6.47 -18.86 -3.83
N ASP A 442 7.51 -19.69 -3.65
CA ASP A 442 8.92 -19.31 -3.83
C ASP A 442 9.67 -20.22 -4.82
N LYS A 443 8.99 -21.19 -5.44
CA LYS A 443 9.59 -22.23 -6.31
C LYS A 443 9.19 -22.09 -7.78
N ASP A 444 7.93 -21.75 -8.06
CA ASP A 444 7.41 -21.49 -9.40
C ASP A 444 7.01 -20.02 -9.53
N LEU A 445 7.66 -19.29 -10.44
CA LEU A 445 7.43 -17.86 -10.70
C LEU A 445 5.94 -17.54 -10.95
N TYR A 446 5.22 -18.46 -11.59
CA TYR A 446 3.84 -18.26 -12.03
C TYR A 446 2.84 -19.11 -11.24
N ALA A 447 3.19 -19.51 -10.01
CA ALA A 447 2.35 -20.43 -9.24
C ALA A 447 0.91 -19.89 -9.06
N GLY A 448 0.77 -18.65 -8.57
CA GLY A 448 -0.52 -18.00 -8.41
C GLY A 448 -1.23 -17.78 -9.75
N PHE A 449 -0.49 -17.27 -10.75
CA PHE A 449 -1.03 -16.99 -12.08
C PHE A 449 -1.59 -18.23 -12.79
N ARG A 450 -0.94 -19.40 -12.65
CA ARG A 450 -1.28 -20.66 -13.35
C ARG A 450 -2.05 -21.66 -12.49
N GLY A 451 -2.48 -21.26 -11.29
CA GLY A 451 -3.26 -22.11 -10.40
C GLY A 451 -2.47 -23.27 -9.77
N ARG A 452 -1.19 -23.05 -9.45
CA ARG A 452 -0.24 -24.05 -8.95
C ARG A 452 0.22 -23.83 -7.50
N MET A 453 -0.27 -22.82 -6.79
CA MET A 453 -0.12 -22.76 -5.34
C MET A 453 -0.91 -23.90 -4.70
N THR A 454 -0.41 -24.45 -3.59
CA THR A 454 -1.03 -25.57 -2.89
C THR A 454 -1.36 -25.21 -1.45
N ILE A 455 -2.32 -25.91 -0.87
CA ILE A 455 -2.69 -25.80 0.55
C ILE A 455 -2.30 -27.09 1.22
N ASN A 456 -1.55 -26.98 2.30
CA ASN A 456 -1.06 -28.12 3.05
C ASN A 456 -1.35 -27.92 4.54
N ASP A 457 -1.40 -29.02 5.29
CA ASP A 457 -1.60 -28.98 6.74
C ASP A 457 -0.35 -28.46 7.45
N GLY A 458 -0.54 -27.48 8.33
CA GLY A 458 0.49 -26.96 9.23
C GLY A 458 0.44 -27.63 10.60
N LEU A 459 0.99 -26.95 11.60
CA LEU A 459 1.07 -27.39 13.00
C LEU A 459 -0.16 -27.05 13.83
N ASN A 460 -1.10 -26.26 13.28
CA ASN A 460 -2.33 -25.85 13.94
C ASN A 460 -2.07 -25.24 15.34
N ILE A 461 -1.03 -24.40 15.43
CA ILE A 461 -0.68 -23.68 16.66
C ILE A 461 -1.59 -22.46 16.78
N PHE A 462 -1.71 -21.69 15.70
CA PHE A 462 -2.74 -20.67 15.51
C PHE A 462 -3.69 -21.12 14.40
N ASN A 463 -4.85 -21.67 14.76
CA ASN A 463 -5.77 -22.23 13.76
C ASN A 463 -6.17 -21.24 12.65
N GLU A 464 -6.38 -19.97 13.01
CA GLU A 464 -6.93 -18.93 12.12
C GLU A 464 -5.89 -18.24 11.23
N LEU A 465 -4.61 -18.60 11.36
CA LEU A 465 -3.50 -17.92 10.71
C LEU A 465 -3.22 -18.44 9.30
N ILE A 466 -3.05 -17.51 8.37
CA ILE A 466 -2.25 -17.69 7.16
C ILE A 466 -1.11 -16.67 7.20
N TYR A 467 0.12 -17.14 7.17
CA TYR A 467 1.31 -16.31 7.30
C TYR A 467 2.18 -16.38 6.04
N GLN A 468 2.65 -15.24 5.57
CA GLN A 468 3.60 -15.16 4.47
C GLN A 468 4.78 -14.21 4.83
N PRO A 469 5.99 -14.76 5.04
CA PRO A 469 7.23 -13.99 5.12
C PRO A 469 7.71 -13.60 3.71
N LEU A 470 8.84 -12.88 3.62
CA LEU A 470 9.54 -12.57 2.38
C LEU A 470 8.71 -11.71 1.41
N ILE A 471 7.67 -11.02 1.88
CA ILE A 471 6.67 -10.41 0.98
C ILE A 471 7.28 -9.44 -0.05
N TYR A 472 8.41 -8.77 0.27
CA TYR A 472 9.11 -7.86 -0.63
C TYR A 472 10.52 -8.30 -1.04
N ASP A 473 10.96 -9.49 -0.62
CA ASP A 473 12.35 -9.95 -0.76
C ASP A 473 12.80 -10.22 -2.21
N ASN A 474 11.90 -10.72 -3.07
CA ASN A 474 12.17 -10.91 -4.50
C ASN A 474 10.92 -10.58 -5.32
N SER A 475 11.04 -9.60 -6.23
CA SER A 475 9.95 -9.10 -7.08
C SER A 475 9.34 -10.15 -7.98
N ASP A 476 10.12 -11.15 -8.37
CA ASP A 476 9.66 -12.26 -9.20
C ASP A 476 8.50 -13.01 -8.54
N PHE A 477 8.51 -13.14 -7.21
CA PHE A 477 7.50 -13.91 -6.47
C PHE A 477 6.39 -13.05 -5.85
N TYR A 478 6.31 -11.75 -6.17
CA TYR A 478 5.34 -10.84 -5.57
C TYR A 478 3.90 -11.29 -5.75
N GLU A 479 3.50 -11.69 -6.97
CA GLU A 479 2.15 -12.19 -7.23
C GLU A 479 1.82 -13.38 -6.32
N ASN A 480 2.71 -14.36 -6.25
CA ASN A 480 2.50 -15.55 -5.44
C ASN A 480 2.39 -15.23 -3.96
N ARG A 481 3.34 -14.46 -3.41
CA ARG A 481 3.42 -14.17 -1.98
C ARG A 481 2.22 -13.32 -1.53
N MET A 482 1.83 -12.33 -2.32
CA MET A 482 0.64 -11.52 -2.02
C MET A 482 -0.65 -12.34 -2.16
N SER A 483 -0.78 -13.11 -3.25
CA SER A 483 -1.97 -13.93 -3.46
C SER A 483 -2.12 -15.04 -2.40
N ALA A 484 -1.02 -15.59 -1.90
CA ALA A 484 -1.02 -16.71 -0.96
C ALA A 484 -1.85 -16.42 0.30
N VAL A 485 -1.72 -15.26 0.92
CA VAL A 485 -2.47 -14.97 2.15
C VAL A 485 -3.96 -14.86 1.87
N LEU A 486 -4.35 -14.05 0.89
CA LEU A 486 -5.76 -13.84 0.53
C LEU A 486 -6.44 -15.12 0.03
N TRP A 487 -5.77 -15.83 -0.89
CA TRP A 487 -6.26 -17.10 -1.44
C TRP A 487 -6.32 -18.19 -0.37
N GLY A 488 -5.30 -18.28 0.49
CA GLY A 488 -5.27 -19.21 1.60
C GLY A 488 -6.38 -18.94 2.62
N MET A 489 -6.60 -17.68 2.98
CA MET A 489 -7.68 -17.27 3.89
C MET A 489 -9.04 -17.67 3.34
N MET A 490 -9.35 -17.36 2.08
CA MET A 490 -10.59 -17.77 1.45
C MET A 490 -10.70 -19.31 1.39
N LYS A 491 -9.70 -19.98 0.82
CA LYS A 491 -9.80 -21.40 0.45
C LYS A 491 -9.81 -22.32 1.67
N SER A 492 -9.18 -21.92 2.77
CA SER A 492 -9.16 -22.68 4.03
C SER A 492 -10.03 -22.07 5.14
N ASN A 493 -10.89 -21.11 4.79
CA ASN A 493 -11.81 -20.40 5.68
C ASN A 493 -11.10 -19.85 6.93
N LYS A 494 -10.00 -19.10 6.75
CA LYS A 494 -9.17 -18.51 7.81
C LYS A 494 -9.35 -17.01 7.87
N ARG A 495 -9.26 -16.48 9.11
CA ARG A 495 -9.66 -15.10 9.40
C ARG A 495 -8.52 -14.13 9.61
N ILE A 496 -7.31 -14.61 9.89
CA ILE A 496 -6.16 -13.76 10.19
C ILE A 496 -5.04 -14.07 9.18
N GLY A 497 -4.77 -13.09 8.31
CA GLY A 497 -3.65 -13.09 7.39
C GLY A 497 -2.54 -12.17 7.87
N ILE A 498 -1.28 -12.53 7.67
CA ILE A 498 -0.14 -11.69 8.06
C ILE A 498 0.91 -11.67 6.96
N TYR A 499 1.30 -10.46 6.56
CA TYR A 499 2.50 -10.20 5.76
C TYR A 499 3.62 -9.68 6.64
N LEU A 500 4.83 -10.24 6.46
CA LEU A 500 6.05 -9.78 7.12
C LEU A 500 7.23 -9.81 6.15
N ASN A 501 8.24 -8.97 6.38
CA ASN A 501 9.38 -8.83 5.49
C ASN A 501 10.72 -8.74 6.24
N GLY A 502 11.81 -9.01 5.54
CA GLY A 502 13.16 -8.67 5.99
C GLY A 502 13.54 -9.24 7.36
N ASN A 503 14.34 -8.48 8.10
CA ASN A 503 14.84 -8.89 9.42
C ASN A 503 13.84 -8.66 10.56
N ASP A 504 12.57 -8.44 10.23
CA ASP A 504 11.52 -8.10 11.19
C ASP A 504 11.13 -9.31 12.07
N LEU A 505 10.67 -9.01 13.29
CA LEU A 505 10.16 -9.99 14.25
C LEU A 505 8.73 -9.63 14.65
N LEU A 506 7.82 -10.57 14.46
CA LEU A 506 6.47 -10.53 15.00
C LEU A 506 6.37 -11.46 16.21
N LYS A 507 5.69 -11.01 17.25
CA LYS A 507 5.41 -11.75 18.48
C LYS A 507 3.92 -11.89 18.65
N TYR A 508 3.48 -13.11 18.89
CA TYR A 508 2.14 -13.40 19.38
C TYR A 508 2.22 -13.85 20.83
N LYS A 509 1.40 -13.24 21.68
CA LYS A 509 1.28 -13.60 23.10
C LYS A 509 -0.05 -14.27 23.38
N SER A 510 0.01 -15.54 23.76
CA SER A 510 -1.15 -16.44 23.90
C SER A 510 -2.05 -16.18 25.08
N ILE A 511 -1.52 -15.53 26.12
CA ILE A 511 -2.31 -15.14 27.29
C ILE A 511 -3.06 -13.85 27.01
N GLU A 512 -2.42 -12.91 26.30
CA GLU A 512 -3.01 -11.59 25.99
C GLU A 512 -3.88 -11.61 24.72
N ASN A 513 -3.79 -12.67 23.91
CA ASN A 513 -4.34 -12.71 22.55
C ASN A 513 -3.90 -11.49 21.71
N SER A 514 -2.60 -11.18 21.76
CA SER A 514 -2.05 -9.95 21.19
C SER A 514 -0.93 -10.22 20.19
N ILE A 515 -0.82 -9.35 19.19
CA ILE A 515 0.27 -9.34 18.20
C ILE A 515 1.04 -8.03 18.35
N SER A 516 2.36 -8.10 18.43
CA SER A 516 3.25 -6.93 18.35
C SER A 516 4.46 -7.25 17.50
N GLY A 517 5.24 -6.24 17.10
CA GLY A 517 6.41 -6.48 16.29
C GLY A 517 7.49 -5.43 16.48
N ASN A 518 8.74 -5.86 16.39
CA ASN A 518 9.88 -4.97 16.20
C ASN A 518 10.24 -5.02 14.73
N VAL A 519 9.75 -4.04 13.98
CA VAL A 519 9.75 -4.07 12.51
C VAL A 519 10.20 -2.73 11.95
N LEU A 520 10.97 -2.75 10.86
CA LEU A 520 11.30 -1.55 10.11
C LEU A 520 10.14 -1.18 9.17
N THR A 521 9.69 -2.16 8.39
CA THR A 521 8.51 -2.02 7.53
C THR A 521 7.28 -2.41 8.34
N PRO A 522 6.22 -1.58 8.41
CA PRO A 522 5.00 -1.95 9.10
C PRO A 522 4.53 -3.36 8.73
N PHE A 523 4.33 -4.20 9.74
CA PHE A 523 3.69 -5.49 9.52
C PHE A 523 2.21 -5.24 9.20
N MET A 524 1.62 -6.09 8.37
CA MET A 524 0.23 -5.94 7.93
C MET A 524 -0.60 -7.13 8.37
N ILE A 525 -1.67 -6.87 9.11
CA ILE A 525 -2.69 -7.84 9.51
C ILE A 525 -3.90 -7.65 8.61
N LEU A 526 -4.31 -8.74 7.97
CA LEU A 526 -5.54 -8.85 7.21
C LEU A 526 -6.54 -9.61 8.08
N ASP A 527 -7.68 -9.00 8.36
CA ASP A 527 -8.72 -9.55 9.21
C ASP A 527 -10.01 -9.69 8.41
N SER A 528 -10.40 -10.93 8.13
CA SER A 528 -11.61 -11.28 7.39
C SER A 528 -12.74 -11.78 8.29
N ARG A 529 -12.71 -11.49 9.60
CA ARG A 529 -13.85 -11.83 10.49
C ARG A 529 -15.17 -11.18 10.06
N GLY A 530 -15.09 -10.01 9.43
CA GLY A 530 -16.24 -9.32 8.85
C GLY A 530 -16.62 -9.79 7.44
N THR A 531 -15.81 -10.63 6.79
CA THR A 531 -16.04 -11.06 5.42
C THR A 531 -17.20 -12.03 5.34
N LYS A 532 -18.28 -11.59 4.68
CA LYS A 532 -19.52 -12.36 4.53
C LYS A 532 -19.57 -13.13 3.22
N ILE A 533 -18.88 -12.63 2.20
CA ILE A 533 -18.98 -13.16 0.84
C ILE A 533 -17.58 -13.26 0.25
N VAL A 534 -17.32 -14.38 -0.40
CA VAL A 534 -16.09 -14.65 -1.13
C VAL A 534 -16.36 -15.22 -2.51
N ASP A 535 -15.43 -15.01 -3.42
CA ASP A 535 -15.40 -15.65 -4.74
C ASP A 535 -13.94 -15.84 -5.17
N SER A 536 -13.72 -16.50 -6.30
CA SER A 536 -12.40 -16.67 -6.88
C SER A 536 -12.43 -16.34 -8.37
N SER A 537 -11.29 -15.93 -8.93
CA SER A 537 -11.19 -15.82 -10.38
C SER A 537 -11.48 -17.16 -11.04
N ASN A 538 -12.18 -17.12 -12.17
CA ASN A 538 -12.43 -18.26 -13.04
C ASN A 538 -11.53 -18.24 -14.29
N TYR A 539 -10.66 -17.23 -14.42
CA TYR A 539 -9.77 -17.10 -15.56
C TYR A 539 -8.66 -18.15 -15.51
N ARG A 540 -8.39 -18.78 -16.66
CA ARG A 540 -7.39 -19.84 -16.81
C ARG A 540 -6.49 -19.54 -18.01
N ALA A 541 -5.26 -19.13 -17.75
CA ALA A 541 -4.28 -18.92 -18.82
C ALA A 541 -3.90 -20.24 -19.50
N SER A 542 -3.39 -20.17 -20.74
CA SER A 542 -2.82 -21.33 -21.43
C SER A 542 -1.75 -22.03 -20.58
N SER A 543 -1.70 -23.37 -20.62
CA SER A 543 -0.82 -24.23 -19.80
C SER A 543 -1.02 -24.18 -18.26
N SER A 544 -2.07 -23.49 -17.78
CA SER A 544 -2.44 -23.49 -16.36
C SER A 544 -3.09 -24.81 -15.96
N ILE A 545 -2.92 -25.23 -14.70
CA ILE A 545 -3.61 -26.42 -14.18
C ILE A 545 -4.94 -26.06 -13.54
N GLY A 546 -5.06 -24.84 -13.02
CA GLY A 546 -6.29 -24.27 -12.45
C GLY A 546 -6.44 -22.79 -12.83
N PRO A 547 -7.49 -22.11 -12.32
CA PRO A 547 -7.63 -20.68 -12.52
C PRO A 547 -6.55 -19.89 -11.78
N ARG A 548 -6.32 -18.64 -12.19
CA ARG A 548 -5.48 -17.68 -11.47
C ARG A 548 -5.95 -17.57 -10.02
N GLN A 549 -5.05 -17.76 -9.07
CA GLN A 549 -5.35 -17.88 -7.63
C GLN A 549 -5.47 -16.52 -6.94
N VAL A 550 -6.38 -15.70 -7.46
CA VAL A 550 -6.82 -14.42 -6.89
C VAL A 550 -8.28 -14.52 -6.49
N VAL A 551 -8.69 -13.70 -5.51
CA VAL A 551 -9.97 -13.87 -4.82
C VAL A 551 -10.77 -12.59 -4.77
N ALA A 552 -12.09 -12.74 -4.69
CA ALA A 552 -12.97 -11.70 -4.20
C ALA A 552 -13.24 -11.95 -2.71
N MET A 553 -13.16 -10.91 -1.89
CA MET A 553 -13.46 -10.96 -0.47
C MET A 553 -14.04 -9.61 -0.06
N THR A 554 -15.21 -9.62 0.57
CA THR A 554 -15.83 -8.38 1.07
C THR A 554 -15.36 -8.06 2.47
N ASP A 555 -15.39 -6.77 2.84
CA ASP A 555 -15.26 -6.30 4.23
C ASP A 555 -13.98 -6.80 4.96
N VAL A 556 -12.88 -6.97 4.23
CA VAL A 556 -11.57 -7.26 4.83
C VAL A 556 -11.08 -6.01 5.54
N ARG A 557 -10.57 -6.17 6.77
CA ARG A 557 -9.95 -5.09 7.54
C ARG A 557 -8.44 -5.21 7.51
N ILE A 558 -7.77 -4.11 7.24
CA ILE A 558 -6.31 -4.05 7.23
C ILE A 558 -5.84 -3.15 8.36
N SER A 559 -4.97 -3.70 9.20
CA SER A 559 -4.29 -2.96 10.25
C SER A 559 -2.78 -3.13 10.11
N LEU A 560 -2.02 -2.03 10.19
CA LEU A 560 -0.58 -2.05 10.12
C LEU A 560 0.06 -1.06 11.09
N THR A 561 1.27 -1.37 11.54
CA THR A 561 2.09 -0.49 12.38
C THR A 561 3.54 -0.93 12.37
N ASN A 562 4.45 0.03 12.52
CA ASN A 562 5.86 -0.21 12.82
C ASN A 562 6.24 0.25 14.24
N ASN A 563 5.26 0.53 15.10
CA ASN A 563 5.50 0.92 16.48
C ASN A 563 5.57 -0.32 17.40
N PRO A 564 6.73 -0.65 17.98
CA PRO A 564 6.90 -1.83 18.83
C PRO A 564 6.16 -1.77 20.17
N GLU A 565 5.73 -0.59 20.60
CA GLU A 565 4.99 -0.39 21.85
C GLU A 565 3.48 -0.69 21.69
N ILE A 566 3.01 -0.88 20.47
CA ILE A 566 1.61 -1.08 20.15
C ILE A 566 1.33 -2.56 19.93
N LYS A 567 0.25 -3.04 20.53
CA LYS A 567 -0.22 -4.41 20.38
C LYS A 567 -1.55 -4.40 19.62
N TYR A 568 -1.70 -5.26 18.64
CA TYR A 568 -2.99 -5.58 18.03
C TYR A 568 -3.68 -6.63 18.89
N MET A 569 -4.83 -6.28 19.46
CA MET A 569 -5.65 -7.19 20.25
C MET A 569 -6.51 -7.99 19.30
N ILE A 570 -6.19 -9.28 19.13
CA ILE A 570 -6.86 -10.12 18.13
C ILE A 570 -8.35 -10.16 18.40
N GLU A 571 -8.77 -10.44 19.65
CA GLU A 571 -10.19 -10.50 20.01
C GLU A 571 -10.95 -9.23 19.62
N LEU A 572 -10.39 -8.06 19.92
CA LEU A 572 -11.04 -6.78 19.68
C LEU A 572 -10.92 -6.28 18.24
N GLY A 573 -9.95 -6.80 17.48
CA GLY A 573 -9.66 -6.35 16.11
C GLY A 573 -9.16 -4.92 16.03
N LYS A 574 -8.37 -4.49 17.01
CA LYS A 574 -7.85 -3.11 17.09
C LYS A 574 -6.56 -3.04 17.89
N PHE A 575 -5.86 -1.92 17.80
CA PHE A 575 -4.64 -1.67 18.57
C PHE A 575 -4.94 -1.22 20.01
N THR A 576 -4.00 -1.46 20.95
CA THR A 576 -4.15 -1.17 22.39
C THR A 576 -4.10 0.32 22.76
N ASN A 577 -3.60 1.20 21.88
CA ASN A 577 -3.35 2.61 22.21
C ASN A 577 -3.74 3.55 21.07
N LEU A 578 -4.73 4.40 21.32
CA LEU A 578 -5.06 5.57 20.49
C LEU A 578 -5.23 6.83 21.35
N THR A 579 -4.58 6.93 22.51
CA THR A 579 -4.70 8.12 23.38
C THR A 579 -4.01 9.38 22.85
N LYS A 580 -3.42 9.32 21.64
CA LYS A 580 -3.14 10.49 20.80
C LYS A 580 -3.82 10.32 19.43
N LEU A 581 -5.12 10.55 19.43
CA LEU A 581 -5.99 10.57 18.25
C LEU A 581 -5.73 11.82 17.41
N GLU A 582 -5.69 11.65 16.09
CA GLU A 582 -6.03 12.63 15.04
C GLU A 582 -5.65 14.11 15.26
N ASP A 583 -4.46 14.39 15.77
CA ASP A 583 -3.92 15.74 15.65
C ASP A 583 -3.47 15.93 14.19
N ARG A 584 -4.36 16.51 13.37
CA ARG A 584 -4.07 17.04 12.01
C ARG A 584 -3.13 18.26 12.09
N ILE A 585 -2.12 18.21 12.94
CA ILE A 585 -1.10 19.24 12.99
C ILE A 585 -0.24 19.06 11.75
N SER A 586 -0.14 20.12 10.95
CA SER A 586 0.62 20.15 9.69
C SER A 586 2.03 19.60 9.87
N MET A 587 2.22 18.32 9.55
CA MET A 587 3.53 17.70 9.42
C MET A 587 4.17 18.14 8.10
N THR A 588 4.33 19.44 7.89
CA THR A 588 5.27 19.96 6.90
C THR A 588 6.63 20.07 7.57
N ILE A 589 7.35 18.95 7.70
CA ILE A 589 8.79 18.99 7.96
C ILE A 589 9.44 19.33 6.63
N PRO A 590 10.09 20.50 6.49
CA PRO A 590 10.74 20.88 5.23
C PRO A 590 11.85 19.90 4.87
N SER A 591 11.82 19.35 3.66
CA SER A 591 12.86 18.43 3.18
C SER A 591 14.17 19.14 2.79
N GLN A 592 14.17 20.47 2.64
CA GLN A 592 15.31 21.27 2.19
C GLN A 592 15.38 22.63 2.89
N PHE A 593 16.58 23.22 2.95
CA PHE A 593 16.76 24.63 3.34
C PHE A 593 16.24 25.53 2.22
N ILE A 594 15.24 26.36 2.52
CA ILE A 594 14.62 27.27 1.54
C ILE A 594 14.63 28.69 2.11
N LEU A 595 15.16 29.65 1.35
CA LEU A 595 14.99 31.08 1.62
C LEU A 595 13.98 31.62 0.60
N GLN A 596 12.79 32.05 1.06
CA GLN A 596 11.73 32.59 0.22
C GLN A 596 12.02 34.05 -0.17
N GLN A 597 11.32 34.53 -1.20
CA GLN A 597 11.31 35.95 -1.50
C GLN A 597 10.58 36.70 -0.38
N ASN A 598 11.14 37.81 0.09
CA ASN A 598 10.48 38.68 1.05
C ASN A 598 9.16 39.22 0.47
N TYR A 599 8.15 39.39 1.31
CA TYR A 599 6.85 39.95 0.92
C TYR A 599 6.34 40.96 1.94
N PRO A 600 5.87 42.14 1.51
CA PRO A 600 5.87 42.65 0.13
C PRO A 600 7.29 42.90 -0.43
N ASN A 601 7.46 42.89 -1.76
CA ASN A 601 8.69 43.33 -2.42
C ASN A 601 8.33 43.97 -3.78
N PRO A 602 8.52 45.28 -3.99
CA PRO A 602 9.10 46.26 -3.05
C PRO A 602 8.27 46.44 -1.76
N PHE A 603 8.90 46.93 -0.68
CA PHE A 603 8.26 47.12 0.64
C PHE A 603 8.41 48.54 1.16
N ASN A 604 7.50 48.96 2.05
CA ASN A 604 7.51 50.26 2.73
C ASN A 604 6.85 50.20 4.13
N PRO A 605 7.55 50.52 5.23
CA PRO A 605 8.96 50.25 5.46
C PRO A 605 9.20 48.81 5.93
N VAL A 606 8.15 47.99 6.12
CA VAL A 606 8.26 46.62 6.68
C VAL A 606 8.03 45.54 5.61
N THR A 607 8.85 44.49 5.64
CA THR A 607 8.66 43.25 4.86
C THR A 607 8.84 42.03 5.74
N LYS A 608 8.24 40.92 5.34
CA LYS A 608 8.46 39.61 5.95
C LYS A 608 9.47 38.80 5.15
N ILE A 609 10.41 38.15 5.82
CA ILE A 609 11.36 37.20 5.23
C ILE A 609 11.01 35.81 5.77
N SER A 610 10.56 34.93 4.88
CA SER A 610 10.24 33.53 5.20
C SER A 610 11.38 32.60 4.82
N PHE A 611 11.71 31.65 5.69
CA PHE A 611 12.70 30.61 5.42
C PHE A 611 12.38 29.29 6.11
N GLU A 612 12.88 28.19 5.55
CA GLU A 612 12.66 26.83 6.02
C GLU A 612 14.01 26.19 6.37
N ILE A 613 14.09 25.56 7.54
CA ILE A 613 15.26 24.84 8.07
C ILE A 613 14.97 23.35 7.98
N SER A 614 15.84 22.60 7.28
CA SER A 614 15.72 21.14 7.10
C SER A 614 16.34 20.36 8.27
N SER A 615 15.83 19.16 8.54
CA SER A 615 16.43 18.19 9.48
C SER A 615 17.47 17.26 8.83
N SER A 616 17.75 17.41 7.53
CA SER A 616 18.40 16.37 6.75
C SER A 616 19.52 16.92 5.88
N TYR A 617 20.66 17.28 6.51
CA TYR A 617 21.94 17.30 5.80
C TYR A 617 23.14 17.14 6.76
N SER A 618 23.56 15.90 7.02
CA SER A 618 24.96 15.60 7.36
C SER A 618 25.49 14.50 6.46
N ASN A 619 26.55 14.79 5.72
CA ASN A 619 27.34 13.78 5.02
C ASN A 619 27.99 12.86 6.06
N TYR A 620 27.37 11.72 6.34
CA TYR A 620 27.91 10.44 6.83
C TYR A 620 26.76 9.65 7.47
N ASN A 621 26.76 8.32 7.28
CA ASN A 621 25.79 7.34 7.76
C ASN A 621 25.53 7.39 9.28
N LEU A 622 24.79 8.37 9.79
CA LEU A 622 24.23 8.40 11.14
C LEU A 622 22.85 9.06 11.14
N GLN A 623 21.87 8.36 11.72
CA GLN A 623 20.53 8.85 11.99
C GLN A 623 20.58 10.18 12.77
N LYS A 624 20.03 11.27 12.22
CA LYS A 624 19.74 12.50 12.98
C LYS A 624 18.24 12.61 13.23
N LYS A 625 17.89 12.86 14.50
CA LYS A 625 16.50 12.93 15.01
C LYS A 625 15.86 14.28 14.65
N SER A 626 14.54 14.35 14.64
CA SER A 626 13.69 15.52 14.38
C SER A 626 13.81 16.69 15.40
N ASN A 627 14.87 16.73 16.20
CA ASN A 627 15.13 17.74 17.25
C ASN A 627 16.48 18.46 17.05
N ASP A 628 17.13 18.31 15.90
CA ASP A 628 18.40 18.95 15.65
C ASP A 628 18.28 20.47 15.59
N ILE A 629 19.21 21.12 16.28
CA ILE A 629 19.36 22.55 16.41
C ILE A 629 20.52 22.95 15.50
N ASP A 630 20.26 23.81 14.50
CA ASP A 630 21.31 24.36 13.64
C ASP A 630 21.57 25.82 14.01
N PHE A 631 22.83 26.25 13.95
CA PHE A 631 23.20 27.65 14.11
C PHE A 631 22.93 28.40 12.80
N ILE A 632 21.97 29.33 12.85
CA ILE A 632 21.50 30.07 11.67
C ILE A 632 21.85 31.55 11.80
N THR A 633 22.33 32.12 10.69
CA THR A 633 22.49 33.55 10.52
C THR A 633 21.61 34.06 9.37
N LEU A 634 20.82 35.10 9.62
CA LEU A 634 20.12 35.88 8.60
C LEU A 634 20.56 37.33 8.71
N LYS A 635 21.25 37.83 7.68
CA LYS A 635 21.87 39.15 7.67
C LYS A 635 21.44 39.96 6.45
N ILE A 636 21.37 41.28 6.61
CA ILE A 636 21.01 42.24 5.58
C ILE A 636 22.27 43.01 5.15
N PHE A 637 22.42 43.22 3.85
CA PHE A 637 23.56 43.88 3.21
C PHE A 637 23.09 45.00 2.28
N ASN A 638 23.86 46.08 2.19
CA ASN A 638 23.67 47.12 1.19
C ASN A 638 24.26 46.70 -0.18
N ILE A 639 24.13 47.57 -1.20
CA ILE A 639 24.65 47.30 -2.56
C ILE A 639 26.18 47.17 -2.62
N LEU A 640 26.90 47.73 -1.66
CA LEU A 640 28.36 47.61 -1.53
C LEU A 640 28.78 46.31 -0.82
N GLY A 641 27.82 45.46 -0.43
CA GLY A 641 28.08 44.23 0.31
C GLY A 641 28.42 44.44 1.80
N SER A 642 28.25 45.65 2.34
CA SER A 642 28.42 45.90 3.77
C SER A 642 27.20 45.41 4.53
N GLU A 643 27.42 44.68 5.63
CA GLU A 643 26.36 44.26 6.54
C GLU A 643 25.77 45.47 7.26
N ILE A 644 24.44 45.61 7.22
CA ILE A 644 23.72 46.74 7.82
C ILE A 644 22.75 46.30 8.93
N ALA A 645 22.40 45.02 8.98
CA ALA A 645 21.59 44.44 10.05
C ALA A 645 21.79 42.93 10.16
N THR A 646 21.72 42.39 11.38
CA THR A 646 21.59 40.96 11.66
C THR A 646 20.20 40.72 12.25
N ILE A 647 19.38 39.90 11.59
CA ILE A 647 17.98 39.61 11.97
C ILE A 647 17.88 38.31 12.77
N VAL A 648 18.69 37.32 12.41
CA VAL A 648 18.79 36.03 13.11
C VAL A 648 20.27 35.71 13.30
N ASN A 649 20.65 35.32 14.51
CA ASN A 649 21.99 34.83 14.84
C ASN A 649 21.91 33.93 16.07
N LYS A 650 21.30 32.76 15.90
CA LYS A 650 21.07 31.83 17.00
C LYS A 650 20.86 30.41 16.49
N GLU A 651 20.89 29.50 17.44
CA GLU A 651 20.47 28.12 17.32
C GLU A 651 18.94 28.02 17.14
N ILE A 652 18.49 27.39 16.05
CA ILE A 652 17.07 27.22 15.70
C ILE A 652 16.81 25.76 15.29
N LYS A 653 15.64 25.23 15.67
CA LYS A 653 15.19 23.87 15.30
C LYS A 653 14.79 23.79 13.82
N SER A 654 14.69 22.59 13.26
CA SER A 654 14.09 22.38 11.94
C SER A 654 12.63 22.83 11.91
N GLY A 655 12.21 23.56 10.87
CA GLY A 655 10.86 24.12 10.76
C GLY A 655 10.77 25.30 9.79
N LYS A 656 9.56 25.88 9.68
CA LYS A 656 9.32 27.11 8.91
C LYS A 656 9.37 28.33 9.84
N TYR A 657 10.04 29.38 9.41
CA TYR A 657 10.26 30.61 10.16
C TYR A 657 9.91 31.82 9.31
N GLU A 658 9.37 32.84 9.96
CA GLU A 658 9.08 34.13 9.36
C GLU A 658 9.62 35.20 10.31
N VAL A 659 10.33 36.19 9.77
CA VAL A 659 10.85 37.33 10.52
C VAL A 659 10.55 38.63 9.79
N ASP A 660 10.24 39.67 10.57
CA ASP A 660 10.00 41.01 10.02
C ASP A 660 11.33 41.77 9.89
N PHE A 661 11.46 42.53 8.80
CA PHE A 661 12.52 43.52 8.61
C PHE A 661 11.91 44.90 8.44
N ASP A 662 12.28 45.82 9.33
CA ASP A 662 11.88 47.24 9.29
C ASP A 662 13.00 48.09 8.67
N GLY A 663 12.70 48.60 7.48
CA GLY A 663 13.52 49.45 6.66
C GLY A 663 13.58 50.93 7.07
N THR A 664 12.85 51.37 8.10
CA THR A 664 12.64 52.80 8.42
C THR A 664 13.96 53.60 8.54
N LYS A 665 15.00 52.98 9.11
CA LYS A 665 16.32 53.60 9.34
C LYS A 665 17.24 53.60 8.12
N PHE A 666 16.84 52.99 7.01
CA PHE A 666 17.65 52.84 5.81
C PHE A 666 17.09 53.68 4.65
N PRO A 667 17.91 54.18 3.71
CA PRO A 667 17.43 54.91 2.54
C PRO A 667 16.69 53.98 1.55
N SER A 668 15.82 54.53 0.69
CA SER A 668 15.22 53.77 -0.42
C SER A 668 16.32 53.18 -1.31
N GLY A 669 16.14 51.94 -1.76
CA GLY A 669 17.17 51.25 -2.57
C GLY A 669 17.08 49.73 -2.55
N ILE A 670 18.05 49.09 -3.21
CA ILE A 670 18.18 47.63 -3.27
C ILE A 670 19.06 47.15 -2.11
N TYR A 671 18.56 46.15 -1.40
CA TYR A 671 19.25 45.46 -0.32
C TYR A 671 19.31 43.97 -0.61
N TYR A 672 20.24 43.26 0.03
CA TYR A 672 20.34 41.81 -0.05
C TYR A 672 20.18 41.20 1.33
N TYR A 673 19.52 40.06 1.43
CA TYR A 673 19.47 39.27 2.65
C TYR A 673 20.03 37.89 2.40
N LYS A 674 20.86 37.42 3.33
CA LYS A 674 21.59 36.15 3.24
C LYS A 674 21.28 35.30 4.44
N LEU A 675 20.77 34.10 4.18
CA LEU A 675 20.61 33.03 5.15
C LEU A 675 21.83 32.12 5.05
N ALA A 676 22.54 31.89 6.16
CA ALA A 676 23.72 31.03 6.20
C ALA A 676 23.76 30.14 7.46
N THR A 677 24.24 28.91 7.25
CA THR A 677 24.53 27.87 8.24
C THR A 677 25.95 27.34 8.01
N SER A 678 26.39 26.35 8.78
CA SER A 678 27.69 25.68 8.57
C SER A 678 27.86 25.11 7.16
N ASN A 679 26.78 24.64 6.52
CA ASN A 679 26.83 23.90 5.26
C ASN A 679 25.89 24.45 4.16
N TYR A 680 25.15 25.53 4.42
CA TYR A 680 24.22 26.15 3.46
C TYR A 680 24.34 27.67 3.47
N SER A 681 24.24 28.29 2.30
CA SER A 681 24.21 29.75 2.17
C SER A 681 23.38 30.16 0.96
N LYS A 682 22.36 30.99 1.16
CA LYS A 682 21.52 31.54 0.08
C LYS A 682 21.28 33.03 0.28
N THR A 683 21.36 33.79 -0.81
CA THR A 683 21.13 35.24 -0.84
C THR A 683 19.96 35.57 -1.79
N LYS A 684 19.13 36.54 -1.42
CA LYS A 684 18.09 37.15 -2.27
C LYS A 684 18.13 38.67 -2.14
N SER A 685 17.59 39.38 -3.13
CA SER A 685 17.47 40.84 -3.13
C SER A 685 16.07 41.29 -2.68
N MET A 686 15.98 42.49 -2.13
CA MET A 686 14.73 43.18 -1.76
C MET A 686 14.85 44.68 -2.08
N VAL A 687 13.72 45.34 -2.32
CA VAL A 687 13.66 46.76 -2.70
C VAL A 687 12.84 47.53 -1.65
N LEU A 688 13.49 48.46 -0.95
CA LEU A 688 12.82 49.39 -0.03
C LEU A 688 12.40 50.64 -0.81
N LEU A 689 11.11 50.97 -0.77
CA LEU A 689 10.55 52.22 -1.26
C LEU A 689 10.06 53.02 -0.06
N LYS A 690 10.48 54.29 0.06
CA LYS A 690 9.91 55.24 1.03
C LYS A 690 8.83 56.07 0.39
#